data_AF-A0A077R9A6-F1
#
_entry.id   AF-A0A077R9A6-F1
#
_cell.length_a   1.000
_cell.length_b   1.000
_cell.length_c   1.000
_cell.angle_alpha   90.00
_cell.angle_beta   90.00
_cell.angle_gamma   90.00
#
_symmetry.space_group_name_H-M   'P 1'
#
loop_
_entity.id
_entity.type
_entity.pdbx_description
1 polymer ?
#
loop_
_entity_poly.entity_id
_entity_poly.type
_entity_poly.pdbx_seq_one_letter_code
_entity_poly.pdbx_strand_id
1 'polypeptide(L)'
;MPAPHLLPKRVFVGAIISSRSATDLSIIERGILGVGSGGVIRFLEDLDALERTLPHTTFTTSTKSPSAESSTSTSTSTPGTSTTAEDRSSTPVAIPGHSTLPDAPELTSLEMPPPAFPSRAPASTALDEAAQREQQSIKHVLARHGWRQGQYKLTRLPPGSFLCSGFVDTHTHACQVPNIGLGQQYELLDWLQHVTFPRERRFEDARYARKTYESVVQRLIDSGTTTACYYATLHLEASKILAEICNERGQRAFVGKCQMDRNSPIDYIEKNASQSIEDTKEFVRFTRSLRPYGQPPDVSSPSMSPADLHSNSPEMDASIARLSATMDQLMSPISSKPPSETGGSPSATKVLPSVKSLTSASRTTYPVVRQPSSSSIRSARDSGTSTPSRQRERELHNALVQPILTPRFAISCTDAMLTGISALLSRDPTLRVQTHLSENEGEITFTKQLFPFAKNYTSVYDHYSLLGPRTILAHAVHLDADELAIIKKRKCGISHCPTSNLNLRSGASRVGEMLNMGIKVGLGTDVSGGFGLGMLSAIREASVVAKVLAFQRAQAESKAKEEQDALTATAPLTSEEAAQQASRPLAGAAAVDGRYPGPPVAGQYQPRKPHSLSTSTLNTAEVTQSVQDPASSLTSKATVDFTKGPLSIATLFYLATLGGAEVCAMASKIGSLEAGKEFDALLVQTTSHWGPSGYTGNPGCFVEEDDTLPDVFEKWMFTGDDRNIGTVFVRGRVVGGAKPLRD
;
A
#
# COMPACT_ATOMS: atom_id res chain seq x y z
N MET A 1 0.98 7.46 25.12
CA MET A 1 0.62 8.28 23.94
C MET A 1 -0.33 9.40 24.37
N PRO A 2 -0.18 10.63 23.86
CA PRO A 2 -1.11 11.73 24.14
C PRO A 2 -2.44 11.58 23.38
N ALA A 3 -3.53 11.99 24.04
CA ALA A 3 -4.90 11.92 23.54
C ALA A 3 -5.10 12.70 22.22
N PRO A 4 -6.14 12.40 21.42
CA PRO A 4 -6.39 13.04 20.11
C PRO A 4 -6.57 14.57 20.11
N HIS A 5 -6.66 15.23 21.27
CA HIS A 5 -6.70 16.69 21.41
C HIS A 5 -5.39 17.27 21.97
N LEU A 6 -4.41 16.43 22.32
CA LEU A 6 -3.14 16.76 22.96
C LEU A 6 -1.93 16.66 22.01
N LEU A 7 -2.11 16.37 20.72
CA LEU A 7 -0.99 16.47 19.79
C LEU A 7 -0.61 17.96 19.65
N PRO A 8 0.69 18.32 19.70
CA PRO A 8 1.10 19.68 19.37
C PRO A 8 0.71 19.97 17.91
N LYS A 9 0.34 21.21 17.60
CA LYS A 9 0.25 21.63 16.20
C LYS A 9 1.63 21.39 15.55
N ARG A 10 1.68 20.88 14.33
CA ARG A 10 2.93 20.70 13.57
C ARG A 10 2.88 21.58 12.33
N VAL A 11 4.00 22.21 11.98
CA VAL A 11 4.19 22.96 10.73
C VAL A 11 5.36 22.31 10.02
N PHE A 12 5.13 21.83 8.81
CA PHE A 12 6.17 21.30 7.93
C PHE A 12 6.55 22.34 6.89
N VAL A 13 7.84 22.48 6.58
CA VAL A 13 8.38 23.37 5.55
C VAL A 13 9.35 22.60 4.66
N GLY A 14 9.08 22.57 3.35
CA GLY A 14 9.89 21.86 2.35
C GLY A 14 9.03 21.32 1.20
N ALA A 15 9.56 20.35 0.46
CA ALA A 15 8.87 19.76 -0.69
C ALA A 15 7.62 18.95 -0.29
N ILE A 16 6.52 19.14 -1.02
CA ILE A 16 5.22 18.49 -0.76
C ILE A 16 4.61 18.02 -2.08
N ILE A 17 4.26 16.72 -2.15
CA ILE A 17 3.69 16.06 -3.32
C ILE A 17 2.35 15.41 -2.94
N SER A 18 1.29 15.70 -3.69
CA SER A 18 -0.05 15.16 -3.42
C SER A 18 -0.81 14.91 -4.71
N SER A 19 -1.56 13.80 -4.79
CA SER A 19 -2.54 13.64 -5.86
C SER A 19 -3.65 14.68 -5.74
N ARG A 20 -4.09 15.23 -6.88
CA ARG A 20 -5.30 16.04 -7.03
C ARG A 20 -6.40 15.29 -7.78
N SER A 21 -6.00 14.48 -8.77
CA SER A 21 -6.89 13.60 -9.54
C SER A 21 -6.09 12.46 -10.18
N ALA A 22 -6.77 11.58 -10.93
CA ALA A 22 -6.14 10.52 -11.71
C ALA A 22 -5.14 11.01 -12.78
N THR A 23 -5.14 12.29 -13.14
CA THR A 23 -4.24 12.86 -14.17
C THR A 23 -3.40 14.03 -13.66
N ASP A 24 -3.44 14.35 -12.37
CA ASP A 24 -2.86 15.60 -11.83
C ASP A 24 -2.23 15.43 -10.45
N LEU A 25 -1.03 15.98 -10.29
CA LEU A 25 -0.26 16.05 -9.05
C LEU A 25 -0.03 17.51 -8.65
N SER A 26 -0.28 17.82 -7.38
CA SER A 26 0.34 18.99 -6.77
C SER A 26 1.79 18.64 -6.42
N ILE A 27 2.74 19.34 -7.02
CA ILE A 27 4.15 19.34 -6.63
C ILE A 27 4.47 20.76 -6.19
N ILE A 28 4.90 20.94 -4.94
CA ILE A 28 5.26 22.24 -4.36
C ILE A 28 6.64 22.09 -3.73
N GLU A 29 7.65 22.77 -4.27
CA GLU A 29 9.04 22.66 -3.80
C GLU A 29 9.24 23.36 -2.45
N ARG A 30 8.67 24.56 -2.28
CA ARG A 30 8.71 25.34 -1.04
C ARG A 30 7.32 25.42 -0.39
N GLY A 31 6.80 24.27 0.05
CA GLY A 31 5.50 24.17 0.71
C GLY A 31 5.54 24.49 2.20
N ILE A 32 4.49 25.11 2.73
CA ILE A 32 4.19 25.16 4.18
C ILE A 32 2.88 24.43 4.45
N LEU A 33 2.93 23.38 5.27
CA LEU A 33 1.76 22.59 5.66
C LEU A 33 1.55 22.62 7.17
N GLY A 34 0.36 23.07 7.60
CA GLY A 34 -0.04 23.14 9.00
C GLY A 34 -0.97 22.00 9.41
N VAL A 35 -0.53 21.14 10.33
CA VAL A 35 -1.35 20.08 10.97
C VAL A 35 -1.81 20.55 12.35
N GLY A 36 -3.13 20.60 12.56
CA GLY A 36 -3.72 20.94 13.86
C GLY A 36 -3.65 19.79 14.87
N SER A 37 -3.91 20.10 16.15
CA SER A 37 -3.83 19.13 17.28
C SER A 37 -4.71 17.88 17.16
N GLY A 38 -5.72 17.89 16.29
CA GLY A 38 -6.56 16.73 15.97
C GLY A 38 -5.97 15.77 14.91
N GLY A 39 -4.76 16.05 14.40
CA GLY A 39 -4.19 15.32 13.27
C GLY A 39 -4.80 15.68 11.92
N VAL A 40 -5.39 16.88 11.80
CA VAL A 40 -6.11 17.37 10.62
C VAL A 40 -5.35 18.52 9.98
N ILE A 41 -5.16 18.47 8.66
CA ILE A 41 -4.52 19.51 7.86
C ILE A 41 -5.40 20.76 7.89
N ARG A 42 -4.79 21.91 8.20
CA ARG A 42 -5.49 23.20 8.32
C ARG A 42 -5.21 24.13 7.14
N PHE A 43 -4.01 24.07 6.61
CA PHE A 43 -3.59 24.80 5.41
C PHE A 43 -2.41 24.08 4.75
N LEU A 44 -2.31 24.27 3.44
CA LEU A 44 -1.16 23.96 2.60
C LEU A 44 -0.98 25.19 1.70
N GLU A 45 0.20 25.79 1.73
CA GLU A 45 0.52 27.05 1.04
C GLU A 45 1.82 26.87 0.25
N ASP A 46 1.88 27.46 -0.95
CA ASP A 46 3.05 27.50 -1.83
C ASP A 46 3.77 28.84 -1.63
N LEU A 47 5.02 28.81 -1.17
CA LEU A 47 5.81 30.01 -0.93
C LEU A 47 6.19 30.74 -2.21
N ASP A 48 6.46 30.04 -3.30
CA ASP A 48 6.85 30.64 -4.58
C ASP A 48 5.65 31.33 -5.25
N ALA A 49 4.44 30.78 -5.09
CA ALA A 49 3.20 31.47 -5.45
C ALA A 49 2.91 32.68 -4.56
N LEU A 50 3.18 32.59 -3.25
CA LEU A 50 2.97 33.69 -2.31
C LEU A 50 3.95 34.85 -2.56
N GLU A 51 5.24 34.56 -2.73
CA GLU A 51 6.29 35.57 -2.94
C GLU A 51 6.13 36.30 -4.28
N ARG A 52 5.51 35.67 -5.30
CA ARG A 52 5.09 36.33 -6.56
C ARG A 52 3.89 37.27 -6.41
N THR A 53 3.08 37.13 -5.36
CA THR A 53 1.86 37.95 -5.15
C THR A 53 2.01 39.03 -4.08
N LEU A 54 3.05 38.94 -3.25
CA LEU A 54 3.42 39.97 -2.28
C LEU A 54 4.23 41.10 -2.96
N PRO A 55 3.87 42.39 -2.80
CA PRO A 55 4.69 43.47 -3.29
C PRO A 55 6.03 43.53 -2.53
N HIS A 56 7.14 43.76 -3.26
CA HIS A 56 8.51 43.74 -2.74
C HIS A 56 8.77 44.69 -1.54
N THR A 57 7.90 45.68 -1.31
CA THR A 57 7.99 46.63 -0.20
C THR A 57 7.57 46.05 1.16
N THR A 58 6.93 44.88 1.22
CA THR A 58 6.34 44.36 2.48
C THR A 58 7.37 43.84 3.50
N PHE A 59 8.64 43.64 3.09
CA PHE A 59 9.67 43.00 3.92
C PHE A 59 10.77 43.95 4.45
N THR A 60 10.69 45.25 4.18
CA THR A 60 11.66 46.23 4.68
C THR A 60 11.30 46.73 6.09
N THR A 61 11.89 46.11 7.12
CA THR A 61 11.88 46.67 8.48
C THR A 61 12.97 47.72 8.66
N SER A 62 12.59 48.88 9.22
CA SER A 62 13.47 50.03 9.44
C SER A 62 14.68 49.72 10.34
N THR A 63 15.88 49.74 9.76
CA THR A 63 17.14 49.87 10.50
C THR A 63 17.51 51.35 10.62
N LYS A 64 17.12 51.97 11.75
CA LYS A 64 17.71 53.24 12.17
C LYS A 64 19.09 52.98 12.77
N SER A 65 20.14 53.32 12.02
CA SER A 65 21.51 53.38 12.54
C SER A 65 21.65 54.53 13.55
N PRO A 66 22.20 54.31 14.76
CA PRO A 66 22.79 55.38 15.54
C PRO A 66 24.17 55.76 14.98
N SER A 67 24.51 57.04 15.09
CA SER A 67 25.75 57.64 14.61
C SER A 67 26.99 57.19 15.39
N ALA A 68 28.15 57.26 14.73
CA ALA A 68 29.44 57.08 15.37
C ALA A 68 29.80 58.27 16.28
N GLU A 69 30.42 57.98 17.43
CA GLU A 69 31.28 58.93 18.15
C GLU A 69 32.61 58.25 18.46
N SER A 70 33.70 59.01 18.29
CA SER A 70 35.08 58.56 18.51
C SER A 70 35.66 59.18 19.77
N SER A 71 36.37 58.40 20.59
CA SER A 71 37.25 58.96 21.62
C SER A 71 38.52 58.12 21.81
N THR A 72 39.67 58.77 21.64
CA THR A 72 41.03 58.23 21.79
C THR A 72 41.58 58.42 23.21
N SER A 73 42.31 57.44 23.77
CA SER A 73 43.42 57.70 24.73
C SER A 73 44.29 56.47 25.10
N THR A 74 45.52 56.45 24.60
CA THR A 74 46.81 56.19 25.30
C THR A 74 46.96 55.22 26.51
N SER A 75 47.61 54.05 26.24
CA SER A 75 48.92 53.55 26.75
C SER A 75 49.31 53.38 28.25
N THR A 76 50.19 52.37 28.47
CA THR A 76 51.10 52.02 29.62
C THR A 76 50.60 50.97 30.64
N SER A 77 51.39 50.02 31.18
CA SER A 77 52.73 49.47 30.86
C SER A 77 53.03 48.13 31.60
N THR A 78 53.79 47.24 30.94
CA THR A 78 54.72 46.12 31.33
C THR A 78 55.16 45.84 32.81
N PRO A 79 55.95 44.77 33.13
CA PRO A 79 56.35 43.53 32.40
C PRO A 79 56.35 42.19 33.23
N GLY A 80 56.73 41.06 32.59
CA GLY A 80 57.13 39.81 33.28
C GLY A 80 57.87 38.77 32.38
N THR A 81 59.19 38.62 32.59
CA THR A 81 60.13 37.60 32.05
C THR A 81 59.84 36.16 32.55
N SER A 82 60.39 35.02 32.10
CA SER A 82 61.34 34.49 31.07
C SER A 82 61.24 32.93 31.18
N THR A 83 61.60 32.01 30.25
CA THR A 83 62.93 31.60 29.74
C THR A 83 62.81 30.48 28.68
N THR A 84 63.52 30.62 27.56
CA THR A 84 64.38 29.65 26.82
C THR A 84 64.39 28.14 27.16
N ALA A 85 64.35 27.26 26.13
CA ALA A 85 65.49 26.44 25.63
C ALA A 85 65.09 25.45 24.51
N GLU A 86 66.06 25.00 23.69
CA GLU A 86 65.88 24.21 22.46
C GLU A 86 66.36 22.74 22.59
N ASP A 87 66.03 21.92 21.56
CA ASP A 87 66.99 21.15 20.73
C ASP A 87 66.90 19.59 20.69
N ARG A 88 67.22 19.09 19.48
CA ARG A 88 67.76 17.78 19.05
C ARG A 88 66.90 16.55 18.71
N SER A 89 67.41 15.88 17.66
CA SER A 89 66.89 14.74 16.89
C SER A 89 67.78 13.51 17.02
N SER A 90 67.29 12.31 16.63
CA SER A 90 68.11 11.18 16.13
C SER A 90 67.28 10.12 15.37
N THR A 91 67.90 9.42 14.42
CA THR A 91 67.35 8.35 13.53
C THR A 91 68.19 7.05 13.70
N PRO A 92 68.22 6.05 12.79
CA PRO A 92 67.21 5.00 12.49
C PRO A 92 67.78 3.54 12.56
N VAL A 93 66.96 2.50 12.30
CA VAL A 93 67.41 1.08 12.05
C VAL A 93 66.56 0.40 10.94
N ALA A 94 67.09 -0.64 10.26
CA ALA A 94 66.69 -1.12 8.92
C ALA A 94 66.18 -2.60 8.79
N ILE A 95 66.02 -3.06 7.54
CA ILE A 95 65.24 -4.22 6.97
C ILE A 95 66.05 -5.54 6.82
N PRO A 96 65.43 -6.72 6.51
CA PRO A 96 65.24 -7.25 5.12
C PRO A 96 63.94 -8.12 4.91
N GLY A 97 63.55 -8.66 3.73
CA GLY A 97 63.97 -8.39 2.33
C GLY A 97 64.03 -9.59 1.33
N HIS A 98 62.90 -10.12 0.79
CA HIS A 98 62.85 -11.11 -0.34
C HIS A 98 61.42 -11.21 -0.97
N SER A 99 61.14 -11.46 -2.28
CA SER A 99 61.80 -11.12 -3.58
C SER A 99 60.93 -11.52 -4.82
N THR A 100 60.70 -10.59 -5.79
CA THR A 100 60.52 -10.75 -7.28
C THR A 100 59.36 -11.62 -7.88
N LEU A 101 58.71 -11.41 -9.05
CA LEU A 101 58.69 -10.49 -10.25
C LEU A 101 57.42 -10.89 -11.14
N PRO A 102 57.06 -10.35 -12.35
CA PRO A 102 57.38 -9.10 -13.10
C PRO A 102 56.21 -8.31 -13.81
N ASP A 103 56.50 -7.05 -14.18
CA ASP A 103 56.17 -6.22 -15.39
C ASP A 103 54.76 -6.02 -16.04
N ALA A 104 54.38 -4.73 -16.19
CA ALA A 104 53.84 -4.07 -17.41
C ALA A 104 53.90 -2.50 -17.23
N PRO A 105 53.90 -1.66 -18.30
CA PRO A 105 54.78 -0.48 -18.36
C PRO A 105 54.16 0.91 -18.07
N GLU A 106 55.03 1.88 -17.76
CA GLU A 106 54.72 3.31 -17.65
C GLU A 106 54.41 3.97 -19.01
N LEU A 107 53.56 5.01 -18.98
CA LEU A 107 53.36 5.96 -20.07
C LEU A 107 53.49 7.39 -19.52
N THR A 108 54.23 8.22 -20.24
CA THR A 108 54.81 9.48 -19.73
C THR A 108 53.80 10.60 -19.48
N SER A 109 54.15 11.44 -18.51
CA SER A 109 53.42 12.62 -18.05
C SER A 109 53.03 13.61 -19.16
N LEU A 110 51.73 13.89 -19.24
CA LEU A 110 51.19 15.12 -19.84
C LEU A 110 50.85 16.08 -18.69
N GLU A 111 51.69 17.09 -18.47
CA GLU A 111 51.38 18.18 -17.54
C GLU A 111 50.20 19.01 -18.07
N MET A 112 49.05 18.86 -17.43
CA MET A 112 47.96 19.84 -17.52
C MET A 112 48.24 20.97 -16.51
N PRO A 113 48.20 22.26 -16.91
CA PRO A 113 48.31 23.35 -15.96
C PRO A 113 47.12 23.32 -14.98
N PRO A 114 47.32 23.69 -13.70
CA PRO A 114 46.22 23.71 -12.74
C PRO A 114 45.12 24.69 -13.20
N PRO A 115 43.83 24.35 -13.02
CA PRO A 115 42.74 25.23 -13.41
C PRO A 115 42.84 26.54 -12.63
N ALA A 116 42.74 27.67 -13.33
CA ALA A 116 42.74 28.98 -12.72
C ALA A 116 41.52 29.10 -11.80
N PHE A 117 41.73 29.13 -10.48
CA PHE A 117 40.67 29.40 -9.52
C PHE A 117 40.13 30.82 -9.72
N PRO A 118 38.84 31.00 -10.10
CA PRO A 118 38.24 32.33 -10.07
C PRO A 118 38.18 32.82 -8.62
N SER A 119 38.57 34.08 -8.38
CA SER A 119 38.57 34.65 -7.04
C SER A 119 37.17 34.61 -6.43
N ARG A 120 37.03 33.88 -5.31
CA ARG A 120 35.78 33.66 -4.60
C ARG A 120 35.21 34.97 -4.05
N ALA A 121 34.26 35.56 -4.78
CA ALA A 121 33.38 36.60 -4.26
C ALA A 121 32.56 36.08 -3.06
N PRO A 122 32.09 36.96 -2.14
CA PRO A 122 31.47 36.52 -0.89
C PRO A 122 30.04 35.99 -1.11
N ALA A 123 29.92 34.69 -1.36
CA ALA A 123 28.63 34.00 -1.54
C ALA A 123 27.75 33.91 -0.28
N SER A 124 28.22 34.38 0.89
CA SER A 124 27.50 34.24 2.17
C SER A 124 26.28 35.14 2.27
N THR A 125 26.35 36.39 1.79
CA THR A 125 25.26 37.37 1.97
C THR A 125 23.97 36.99 1.26
N ALA A 126 24.06 36.47 0.02
CA ALA A 126 22.88 36.09 -0.76
C ALA A 126 22.12 34.89 -0.17
N LEU A 127 22.85 33.92 0.43
CA LEU A 127 22.26 32.77 1.12
C LEU A 127 21.60 33.19 2.43
N ASP A 128 22.25 34.05 3.23
CA ASP A 128 21.69 34.60 4.46
C ASP A 128 20.41 35.42 4.18
N GLU A 129 20.41 36.24 3.12
CA GLU A 129 19.22 36.96 2.69
C GLU A 129 18.08 36.03 2.25
N ALA A 130 18.36 34.96 1.50
CA ALA A 130 17.35 34.01 1.06
C ALA A 130 16.71 33.28 2.25
N ALA A 131 17.53 32.84 3.20
CA ALA A 131 17.06 32.23 4.45
C ALA A 131 16.24 33.22 5.30
N GLN A 132 16.63 34.50 5.35
CA GLN A 132 15.86 35.54 6.04
C GLN A 132 14.50 35.80 5.36
N ARG A 133 14.46 35.91 4.03
CA ARG A 133 13.21 36.08 3.26
C ARG A 133 12.25 34.92 3.51
N GLU A 134 12.71 33.69 3.36
CA GLU A 134 11.88 32.51 3.63
C GLU A 134 11.39 32.47 5.09
N GLN A 135 12.25 32.81 6.06
CA GLN A 135 11.86 32.87 7.47
C GLN A 135 10.83 33.97 7.78
N GLN A 136 10.79 35.05 6.99
CA GLN A 136 9.75 36.08 7.04
C GLN A 136 8.46 35.59 6.37
N SER A 137 8.53 34.94 5.21
CA SER A 137 7.37 34.34 4.52
C SER A 137 6.68 33.29 5.40
N ILE A 138 7.45 32.42 6.08
CA ILE A 138 6.92 31.46 7.07
C ILE A 138 6.18 32.20 8.19
N LYS A 139 6.75 33.26 8.77
CA LYS A 139 6.09 34.06 9.81
C LYS A 139 4.79 34.70 9.31
N HIS A 140 4.78 35.21 8.07
CA HIS A 140 3.60 35.80 7.45
C HIS A 140 2.47 34.78 7.26
N VAL A 141 2.76 33.60 6.70
CA VAL A 141 1.77 32.52 6.51
C VAL A 141 1.18 32.08 7.84
N LEU A 142 2.02 31.87 8.86
CA LEU A 142 1.56 31.43 10.17
C LEU A 142 0.74 32.51 10.90
N ALA A 143 1.11 33.78 10.76
CA ALA A 143 0.31 34.90 11.26
C ALA A 143 -1.06 35.00 10.55
N ARG A 144 -1.10 34.84 9.21
CA ARG A 144 -2.35 34.82 8.41
C ARG A 144 -3.30 33.70 8.85
N HIS A 145 -2.77 32.54 9.22
CA HIS A 145 -3.54 31.40 9.78
C HIS A 145 -3.74 31.46 11.31
N GLY A 146 -3.34 32.56 11.97
CA GLY A 146 -3.55 32.80 13.39
C GLY A 146 -2.69 31.96 14.35
N TRP A 147 -1.57 31.40 13.88
CA TRP A 147 -0.68 30.55 14.66
C TRP A 147 0.53 31.34 15.16
N ARG A 148 0.69 31.41 16.49
CA ARG A 148 1.80 32.14 17.14
C ARG A 148 2.97 31.21 17.45
N GLN A 149 4.18 31.75 17.45
CA GLN A 149 5.39 31.04 17.85
C GLN A 149 5.21 30.40 19.25
N GLY A 150 5.68 29.17 19.42
CA GLY A 150 5.46 28.37 20.63
C GLY A 150 4.13 27.59 20.68
N GLN A 151 3.16 27.85 19.81
CA GLN A 151 1.93 27.05 19.72
C GLN A 151 2.05 25.82 18.79
N TYR A 152 3.15 25.70 18.05
CA TYR A 152 3.39 24.67 17.06
C TYR A 152 4.85 24.24 17.08
N LYS A 153 5.10 22.99 16.69
CA LYS A 153 6.41 22.48 16.37
C LYS A 153 6.71 22.73 14.88
N LEU A 154 7.79 23.44 14.59
CA LEU A 154 8.29 23.64 13.23
C LEU A 154 9.22 22.49 12.87
N THR A 155 8.99 21.85 11.72
CA THR A 155 9.82 20.82 11.14
C THR A 155 10.20 21.26 9.73
N ARG A 156 11.46 21.66 9.52
CA ARG A 156 12.03 21.82 8.19
C ARG A 156 12.38 20.43 7.66
N LEU A 157 11.97 20.10 6.45
CA LEU A 157 12.33 18.82 5.83
C LEU A 157 13.84 18.83 5.51
N PRO A 158 14.57 17.72 5.73
CA PRO A 158 15.94 17.58 5.25
C PRO A 158 16.09 17.85 3.74
N PRO A 159 17.28 18.27 3.27
CA PRO A 159 17.58 18.32 1.84
C PRO A 159 17.20 17.01 1.13
N GLY A 160 16.66 17.12 -0.09
CA GLY A 160 16.19 15.99 -0.89
C GLY A 160 15.29 15.00 -0.15
N SER A 161 14.38 15.55 0.65
CA SER A 161 13.25 14.83 1.21
C SER A 161 11.96 15.59 0.94
N PHE A 162 10.86 14.86 0.80
CA PHE A 162 9.54 15.42 0.52
C PHE A 162 8.47 14.74 1.36
N LEU A 163 7.39 15.47 1.65
CA LEU A 163 6.17 14.88 2.17
C LEU A 163 5.28 14.42 1.02
N CYS A 164 4.73 13.23 1.11
CA CYS A 164 3.66 12.79 0.22
C CYS A 164 2.49 12.14 0.98
N SER A 165 1.39 11.88 0.28
CA SER A 165 0.22 11.21 0.87
C SER A 165 0.54 9.77 1.27
N GLY A 166 0.03 9.32 2.42
CA GLY A 166 0.17 7.94 2.87
C GLY A 166 -0.45 6.95 1.89
N PHE A 167 0.22 5.81 1.67
CA PHE A 167 -0.31 4.80 0.76
C PHE A 167 -1.53 4.08 1.34
N VAL A 168 -2.45 3.74 0.44
CA VAL A 168 -3.67 2.98 0.75
C VAL A 168 -3.61 1.63 0.03
N ASP A 169 -3.33 0.57 0.78
CA ASP A 169 -3.42 -0.81 0.29
C ASP A 169 -4.88 -1.27 0.33
N THR A 170 -5.49 -1.42 -0.84
CA THR A 170 -6.91 -1.78 -0.95
C THR A 170 -7.18 -3.27 -0.89
N HIS A 171 -6.15 -4.13 -0.83
CA HIS A 171 -6.32 -5.57 -0.68
C HIS A 171 -5.01 -6.28 -0.30
N THR A 172 -4.98 -6.89 0.89
CA THR A 172 -3.83 -7.70 1.34
C THR A 172 -4.23 -8.73 2.42
N HIS A 173 -3.61 -9.92 2.41
CA HIS A 173 -3.88 -10.96 3.42
C HIS A 173 -2.78 -11.00 4.48
N ALA A 174 -3.04 -10.40 5.65
CA ALA A 174 -2.08 -10.35 6.75
C ALA A 174 -1.60 -11.75 7.20
N CYS A 175 -2.48 -12.74 7.07
CA CYS A 175 -2.22 -14.13 7.44
C CYS A 175 -1.26 -14.84 6.47
N GLN A 176 -1.12 -14.33 5.25
CA GLN A 176 -0.34 -14.95 4.19
C GLN A 176 1.07 -14.35 4.03
N VAL A 177 1.38 -13.20 4.63
CA VAL A 177 2.73 -12.59 4.60
C VAL A 177 3.89 -13.55 4.88
N PRO A 178 3.78 -14.58 5.75
CA PRO A 178 4.82 -15.61 5.91
C PRO A 178 5.04 -16.55 4.72
N ASN A 179 4.26 -16.43 3.64
CA ASN A 179 4.37 -17.17 2.38
C ASN A 179 4.93 -16.34 1.21
N ILE A 180 5.29 -15.06 1.42
CA ILE A 180 5.85 -14.22 0.35
C ILE A 180 6.97 -14.95 -0.41
N GLY A 181 6.85 -14.99 -1.74
CA GLY A 181 7.81 -15.63 -2.64
C GLY A 181 7.59 -17.14 -2.85
N LEU A 182 6.58 -17.77 -2.22
CA LEU A 182 6.28 -19.20 -2.40
C LEU A 182 5.16 -19.45 -3.42
N GLY A 183 5.31 -20.51 -4.21
CA GLY A 183 4.23 -21.05 -5.03
C GLY A 183 4.11 -20.53 -6.47
N GLN A 184 5.16 -19.90 -7.02
CA GLN A 184 5.15 -19.34 -8.39
C GLN A 184 4.86 -20.36 -9.50
N GLN A 185 4.96 -21.66 -9.21
CA GLN A 185 4.62 -22.74 -10.13
C GLN A 185 3.10 -23.03 -10.24
N TYR A 186 2.29 -22.49 -9.34
CA TYR A 186 0.86 -22.79 -9.25
C TYR A 186 0.00 -21.66 -9.81
N GLU A 187 -1.14 -22.03 -10.39
CA GLU A 187 -2.25 -21.10 -10.66
C GLU A 187 -3.19 -21.03 -9.43
N LEU A 188 -4.06 -20.02 -9.38
CA LEU A 188 -4.84 -19.62 -8.19
C LEU A 188 -5.39 -20.78 -7.32
N LEU A 189 -6.13 -21.73 -7.90
CA LEU A 189 -6.81 -22.78 -7.12
C LEU A 189 -5.83 -23.80 -6.51
N ASP A 190 -4.79 -24.17 -7.24
CA ASP A 190 -3.72 -25.05 -6.72
C ASP A 190 -2.86 -24.32 -5.68
N TRP A 191 -2.61 -23.03 -5.91
CA TRP A 191 -1.88 -22.19 -4.97
C TRP A 191 -2.64 -22.05 -3.63
N LEU A 192 -3.96 -21.84 -3.69
CA LEU A 192 -4.82 -21.83 -2.52
C LEU A 192 -4.68 -23.12 -1.70
N GLN A 193 -4.73 -24.28 -2.39
CA GLN A 193 -4.65 -25.60 -1.78
C GLN A 193 -3.26 -25.93 -1.20
N HIS A 194 -2.18 -25.61 -1.92
CA HIS A 194 -0.83 -26.04 -1.56
C HIS A 194 -0.03 -25.04 -0.71
N VAL A 195 -0.34 -23.76 -0.78
CA VAL A 195 0.43 -22.68 -0.12
C VAL A 195 -0.39 -21.98 0.94
N THR A 196 -1.63 -21.62 0.62
CA THR A 196 -2.40 -20.65 1.41
C THR A 196 -3.21 -21.27 2.54
N PHE A 197 -4.07 -22.25 2.29
CA PHE A 197 -4.83 -22.89 3.37
C PHE A 197 -3.93 -23.56 4.45
N PRO A 198 -2.81 -24.22 4.11
CA PRO A 198 -1.86 -24.74 5.12
C PRO A 198 -1.23 -23.64 5.99
N ARG A 199 -1.06 -22.42 5.46
CA ARG A 199 -0.57 -21.27 6.22
C ARG A 199 -1.65 -20.68 7.12
N GLU A 200 -2.82 -20.39 6.55
CA GLU A 200 -3.90 -19.71 7.27
C GLU A 200 -4.42 -20.54 8.46
N ARG A 201 -4.46 -21.88 8.34
CA ARG A 201 -4.79 -22.78 9.45
C ARG A 201 -3.98 -22.53 10.72
N ARG A 202 -2.69 -22.17 10.59
CA ARG A 202 -1.80 -21.95 11.73
C ARG A 202 -2.24 -20.81 12.65
N PHE A 203 -3.12 -19.92 12.18
CA PHE A 203 -3.68 -18.83 12.96
C PHE A 203 -4.83 -19.28 13.89
N GLU A 204 -5.19 -20.55 13.92
CA GLU A 204 -6.02 -21.11 15.00
C GLU A 204 -5.32 -20.94 16.37
N ASP A 205 -3.99 -21.04 16.41
CA ASP A 205 -3.19 -20.65 17.58
C ASP A 205 -3.11 -19.11 17.69
N ALA A 206 -3.82 -18.57 18.68
CA ALA A 206 -3.79 -17.16 19.05
C ALA A 206 -2.37 -16.61 19.34
N ARG A 207 -1.45 -17.44 19.85
CA ARG A 207 -0.06 -17.03 20.12
C ARG A 207 0.72 -16.83 18.82
N TYR A 208 0.58 -17.77 17.89
CA TYR A 208 1.11 -17.63 16.53
C TYR A 208 0.50 -16.42 15.83
N ALA A 209 -0.83 -16.26 15.88
CA ALA A 209 -1.53 -15.13 15.29
C ALA A 209 -0.99 -13.79 15.79
N ARG A 210 -0.89 -13.58 17.11
CA ARG A 210 -0.35 -12.32 17.67
C ARG A 210 1.10 -12.07 17.24
N LYS A 211 1.98 -13.06 17.44
CA LYS A 211 3.42 -12.94 17.07
C LYS A 211 3.61 -12.60 15.59
N THR A 212 2.83 -13.22 14.70
CA THR A 212 2.95 -12.98 13.26
C THR A 212 2.32 -11.64 12.87
N TYR A 213 1.10 -11.33 13.32
CA TYR A 213 0.43 -10.08 12.95
C TYR A 213 1.15 -8.83 13.46
N GLU A 214 1.79 -8.87 14.63
CA GLU A 214 2.61 -7.74 15.12
C GLU A 214 3.77 -7.39 14.19
N SER A 215 4.44 -8.42 13.64
CA SER A 215 5.52 -8.25 12.66
C SER A 215 4.98 -7.78 11.30
N VAL A 216 3.85 -8.35 10.86
CA VAL A 216 3.19 -8.00 9.60
C VAL A 216 2.76 -6.54 9.54
N VAL A 217 1.95 -6.12 10.52
CA VAL A 217 1.39 -4.76 10.56
C VAL A 217 2.52 -3.72 10.64
N GLN A 218 3.53 -3.95 11.48
CA GLN A 218 4.67 -3.04 11.58
C GLN A 218 5.42 -2.90 10.25
N ARG A 219 5.71 -4.00 9.55
CA ARG A 219 6.41 -3.94 8.25
C ARG A 219 5.61 -3.24 7.16
N LEU A 220 4.28 -3.39 7.12
CA LEU A 220 3.45 -2.65 6.17
C LEU A 220 3.42 -1.15 6.48
N ILE A 221 3.34 -0.78 7.77
CA ILE A 221 3.50 0.62 8.19
C ILE A 221 4.86 1.15 7.74
N ASP A 222 5.95 0.46 8.04
CA ASP A 222 7.32 0.90 7.70
C ASP A 222 7.56 0.97 6.17
N SER A 223 6.81 0.19 5.39
CA SER A 223 6.76 0.27 3.91
C SER A 223 5.87 1.41 3.38
N GLY A 224 5.33 2.27 4.25
CA GLY A 224 4.52 3.44 3.90
C GLY A 224 3.01 3.22 3.80
N THR A 225 2.50 2.03 4.13
CA THR A 225 1.05 1.74 4.10
C THR A 225 0.36 2.30 5.34
N THR A 226 -0.21 3.51 5.22
CA THR A 226 -0.95 4.17 6.31
C THR A 226 -2.36 3.62 6.49
N THR A 227 -2.96 3.12 5.40
CA THR A 227 -4.29 2.49 5.39
C THR A 227 -4.24 1.14 4.68
N ALA A 228 -4.81 0.09 5.28
CA ALA A 228 -4.86 -1.25 4.70
C ALA A 228 -6.25 -1.90 4.78
N CYS A 229 -6.65 -2.65 3.73
CA CYS A 229 -7.79 -3.56 3.74
C CYS A 229 -7.29 -5.00 3.94
N TYR A 230 -7.40 -5.48 5.17
CA TYR A 230 -6.88 -6.78 5.59
C TYR A 230 -7.93 -7.88 5.49
N TYR A 231 -7.54 -8.95 4.81
CA TYR A 231 -8.09 -10.29 5.06
C TYR A 231 -7.34 -10.90 6.25
N ALA A 232 -8.09 -11.30 7.27
CA ALA A 232 -7.61 -12.14 8.36
C ALA A 232 -7.72 -13.63 7.94
N THR A 233 -7.96 -14.52 8.90
CA THR A 233 -8.35 -15.92 8.65
C THR A 233 -9.83 -16.14 8.97
N LEU A 234 -10.34 -17.37 8.83
CA LEU A 234 -11.69 -17.70 9.30
C LEU A 234 -11.81 -17.67 10.84
N HIS A 235 -10.71 -17.80 11.57
CA HIS A 235 -10.72 -17.84 13.04
C HIS A 235 -11.11 -16.47 13.64
N LEU A 236 -12.09 -16.47 14.54
CA LEU A 236 -12.59 -15.29 15.23
C LEU A 236 -11.49 -14.61 16.07
N GLU A 237 -10.80 -15.36 16.92
CA GLU A 237 -9.77 -14.81 17.82
C GLU A 237 -8.58 -14.22 17.05
N ALA A 238 -8.10 -14.88 15.99
CA ALA A 238 -7.06 -14.33 15.12
C ALA A 238 -7.49 -13.01 14.48
N SER A 239 -8.76 -12.90 14.07
CA SER A 239 -9.32 -11.68 13.48
C SER A 239 -9.40 -10.53 14.50
N LYS A 240 -9.82 -10.83 15.74
CA LYS A 240 -9.79 -9.88 16.87
C LYS A 240 -8.37 -9.38 17.14
N ILE A 241 -7.41 -10.29 17.23
CA ILE A 241 -5.98 -9.99 17.46
C ILE A 241 -5.42 -9.07 16.37
N LEU A 242 -5.70 -9.33 15.09
CA LEU A 242 -5.27 -8.44 14.00
C LEU A 242 -5.88 -7.03 14.13
N ALA A 243 -7.19 -6.93 14.42
CA ALA A 243 -7.85 -5.64 14.61
C ALA A 243 -7.30 -4.86 15.81
N GLU A 244 -6.97 -5.55 16.91
CA GLU A 244 -6.31 -4.98 18.08
C GLU A 244 -4.91 -4.46 17.72
N ILE A 245 -4.07 -5.27 17.07
CA ILE A 245 -2.70 -4.90 16.67
C ILE A 245 -2.69 -3.69 15.73
N CYS A 246 -3.58 -3.64 14.73
CA CYS A 246 -3.70 -2.46 13.86
C CYS A 246 -4.00 -1.18 14.67
N ASN A 247 -4.85 -1.28 15.69
CA ASN A 247 -5.19 -0.16 16.56
C ASN A 247 -4.05 0.18 17.53
N GLU A 248 -3.33 -0.80 18.08
CA GLU A 248 -2.14 -0.62 18.94
C GLU A 248 -1.00 0.08 18.19
N ARG A 249 -0.74 -0.35 16.95
CA ARG A 249 0.29 0.20 16.05
C ARG A 249 -0.11 1.54 15.44
N GLY A 250 -1.37 1.94 15.55
CA GLY A 250 -1.87 3.22 15.03
C GLY A 250 -2.05 3.26 13.51
N GLN A 251 -2.22 2.12 12.85
CA GLN A 251 -2.53 2.06 11.43
C GLN A 251 -4.04 2.20 11.21
N ARG A 252 -4.44 2.86 10.13
CA ARG A 252 -5.83 2.82 9.67
C ARG A 252 -6.08 1.47 9.01
N ALA A 253 -7.11 0.75 9.43
CA ALA A 253 -7.36 -0.59 8.90
C ALA A 253 -8.83 -0.92 8.73
N PHE A 254 -9.14 -1.60 7.63
CA PHE A 254 -10.37 -2.36 7.46
C PHE A 254 -10.02 -3.83 7.65
N VAL A 255 -10.39 -4.42 8.79
CA VAL A 255 -10.05 -5.82 9.11
C VAL A 255 -11.29 -6.68 8.98
N GLY A 256 -11.18 -7.83 8.31
CA GLY A 256 -12.29 -8.75 8.10
C GLY A 256 -11.95 -10.19 8.47
N LYS A 257 -12.80 -10.80 9.31
CA LYS A 257 -12.87 -12.26 9.48
C LYS A 257 -13.27 -12.87 8.13
N CYS A 258 -12.47 -13.80 7.63
CA CYS A 258 -12.71 -14.48 6.36
C CYS A 258 -13.92 -15.42 6.49
N GLN A 259 -14.86 -15.38 5.54
CA GLN A 259 -16.10 -16.16 5.57
C GLN A 259 -16.07 -17.23 4.47
N MET A 260 -16.14 -18.51 4.87
CA MET A 260 -15.87 -19.68 4.01
C MET A 260 -16.54 -20.96 4.57
N ASP A 261 -17.72 -21.36 4.08
CA ASP A 261 -18.47 -22.53 4.57
C ASP A 261 -18.65 -23.68 3.55
N ARG A 262 -17.99 -23.61 2.39
CA ARG A 262 -17.88 -24.72 1.43
C ARG A 262 -16.57 -24.69 0.63
N ASN A 263 -16.32 -25.72 -0.17
CA ASN A 263 -15.24 -25.79 -1.18
C ASN A 263 -13.86 -25.36 -0.66
N SER A 264 -13.54 -25.78 0.57
CA SER A 264 -12.32 -25.50 1.31
C SER A 264 -11.88 -26.80 2.02
N PRO A 265 -10.61 -26.96 2.44
CA PRO A 265 -10.16 -28.17 3.11
C PRO A 265 -11.00 -28.48 4.36
N ILE A 266 -11.26 -29.77 4.63
CA ILE A 266 -12.11 -30.22 5.75
C ILE A 266 -11.61 -29.76 7.13
N ASP A 267 -10.31 -29.49 7.21
CA ASP A 267 -9.54 -29.00 8.36
C ASP A 267 -9.19 -27.50 8.23
N TYR A 268 -9.83 -26.76 7.31
CA TYR A 268 -9.81 -25.30 7.23
C TYR A 268 -11.07 -24.77 6.52
N ILE A 269 -12.22 -24.92 7.18
CA ILE A 269 -13.55 -24.56 6.70
C ILE A 269 -14.47 -24.20 7.88
N GLU A 270 -15.40 -23.27 7.69
CA GLU A 270 -16.40 -22.95 8.72
C GLU A 270 -17.53 -23.98 8.77
N LYS A 271 -18.00 -24.29 9.98
CA LYS A 271 -19.02 -25.33 10.22
C LYS A 271 -20.33 -25.13 9.44
N ASN A 272 -20.73 -23.88 9.23
CA ASN A 272 -21.86 -23.43 8.39
C ASN A 272 -21.99 -21.90 8.45
N ALA A 273 -22.74 -21.32 7.49
CA ALA A 273 -23.17 -19.93 7.48
C ALA A 273 -23.71 -19.39 8.82
N SER A 274 -24.53 -20.15 9.56
CA SER A 274 -25.17 -19.61 10.78
C SER A 274 -24.16 -19.29 11.88
N GLN A 275 -23.15 -20.15 12.07
CA GLN A 275 -22.06 -19.89 13.02
C GLN A 275 -21.18 -18.73 12.53
N SER A 276 -20.76 -18.76 11.27
CA SER A 276 -19.94 -17.70 10.66
C SER A 276 -20.55 -16.31 10.82
N ILE A 277 -21.88 -16.20 10.66
CA ILE A 277 -22.62 -14.96 10.80
C ILE A 277 -22.71 -14.49 12.26
N GLU A 278 -22.74 -15.37 13.28
CA GLU A 278 -22.65 -14.92 14.67
C GLU A 278 -21.22 -14.52 15.06
N ASP A 279 -20.20 -15.30 14.66
CA ASP A 279 -18.79 -14.91 14.78
C ASP A 279 -18.53 -13.54 14.16
N THR A 280 -19.10 -13.29 12.97
CA THR A 280 -19.00 -12.01 12.26
C THR A 280 -19.66 -10.88 13.05
N LYS A 281 -20.83 -11.11 13.66
CA LYS A 281 -21.47 -10.12 14.55
C LYS A 281 -20.60 -9.85 15.77
N GLU A 282 -20.03 -10.88 16.39
CA GLU A 282 -19.14 -10.73 17.54
C GLU A 282 -17.89 -9.95 17.18
N PHE A 283 -17.23 -10.27 16.06
CA PHE A 283 -16.11 -9.52 15.53
C PHE A 283 -16.46 -8.05 15.26
N VAL A 284 -17.60 -7.78 14.61
CA VAL A 284 -18.09 -6.40 14.38
C VAL A 284 -18.33 -5.65 15.70
N ARG A 285 -18.87 -6.31 16.74
CA ARG A 285 -19.03 -5.73 18.09
C ARG A 285 -17.66 -5.44 18.71
N PHE A 286 -16.74 -6.40 18.68
CA PHE A 286 -15.38 -6.30 19.23
C PHE A 286 -14.61 -5.14 18.60
N THR A 287 -14.49 -5.10 17.27
CA THR A 287 -13.73 -4.06 16.56
C THR A 287 -14.28 -2.65 16.83
N ARG A 288 -15.60 -2.52 17.04
CA ARG A 288 -16.23 -1.25 17.43
C ARG A 288 -16.06 -0.89 18.91
N SER A 289 -15.76 -1.86 19.77
CA SER A 289 -15.42 -1.63 21.18
C SER A 289 -13.95 -1.29 21.43
N LEU A 290 -13.08 -1.41 20.41
CA LEU A 290 -11.67 -1.01 20.50
C LEU A 290 -11.55 0.45 20.93
N ARG A 291 -10.74 0.71 21.96
CA ARG A 291 -10.50 2.07 22.46
C ARG A 291 -9.88 2.94 21.36
N PRO A 292 -10.34 4.19 21.16
CA PRO A 292 -9.77 5.08 20.15
C PRO A 292 -8.27 5.28 20.31
N TYR A 293 -7.51 5.04 19.25
CA TYR A 293 -6.05 5.13 19.26
C TYR A 293 -5.52 6.42 19.88
N GLY A 294 -4.54 6.28 20.76
CA GLY A 294 -3.87 7.37 21.47
C GLY A 294 -4.61 7.92 22.68
N GLN A 295 -5.81 7.46 23.03
CA GLN A 295 -6.39 7.77 24.36
C GLN A 295 -5.71 6.95 25.47
N PRO A 296 -5.52 7.51 26.68
CA PRO A 296 -5.02 6.75 27.82
C PRO A 296 -6.03 5.66 28.21
N PRO A 297 -5.58 4.55 28.82
CA PRO A 297 -6.48 3.58 29.42
C PRO A 297 -7.30 4.23 30.53
N ASP A 298 -8.58 3.87 30.63
CA ASP A 298 -9.42 4.31 31.73
C ASP A 298 -8.93 3.71 33.06
N VAL A 299 -8.75 4.56 34.06
CA VAL A 299 -8.19 4.19 35.38
C VAL A 299 -9.12 3.29 36.19
N SER A 300 -10.41 3.19 35.81
CA SER A 300 -11.37 2.21 36.35
C SER A 300 -11.34 0.84 35.67
N SER A 301 -10.59 0.65 34.58
CA SER A 301 -10.42 -0.67 33.96
C SER A 301 -9.48 -1.52 34.81
N PRO A 302 -9.83 -2.76 35.21
CA PRO A 302 -8.92 -3.62 35.95
C PRO A 302 -7.68 -3.90 35.09
N SER A 303 -6.51 -3.41 35.54
CA SER A 303 -5.25 -3.71 34.89
C SER A 303 -4.89 -5.17 35.15
N MET A 304 -4.90 -6.00 34.10
CA MET A 304 -4.21 -7.29 34.15
C MET A 304 -2.75 -7.02 34.50
N SER A 305 -2.34 -7.51 35.66
CA SER A 305 -0.95 -7.47 36.10
C SER A 305 -0.17 -8.58 35.39
N PRO A 306 1.17 -8.50 35.32
CA PRO A 306 1.99 -9.61 34.82
C PRO A 306 1.82 -10.92 35.61
N ALA A 307 1.26 -10.88 36.83
CA ALA A 307 0.94 -12.06 37.61
C ALA A 307 -0.30 -12.81 37.07
N ASP A 308 -1.26 -12.10 36.46
CA ASP A 308 -2.49 -12.70 35.91
C ASP A 308 -2.24 -13.54 34.64
N LEU A 309 -1.08 -13.36 34.01
CA LEU A 309 -0.58 -14.23 32.93
C LEU A 309 -0.01 -15.56 33.42
N HIS A 310 0.21 -15.73 34.73
CA HIS A 310 0.81 -16.92 35.35
C HIS A 310 -0.24 -17.83 36.00
N SER A 311 -1.39 -18.01 35.34
CA SER A 311 -2.25 -19.19 35.55
C SER A 311 -1.55 -20.44 34.98
N ASN A 312 -0.45 -20.85 35.61
CA ASN A 312 0.29 -22.05 35.24
C ASN A 312 -0.60 -23.28 35.44
N SER A 313 -1.01 -23.91 34.34
CA SER A 313 -1.48 -25.30 34.41
C SER A 313 -0.29 -26.18 34.84
N PRO A 314 -0.45 -27.08 35.82
CA PRO A 314 0.60 -28.05 36.19
C PRO A 314 1.11 -28.88 35.00
N GLU A 315 0.28 -29.00 33.96
CA GLU A 315 0.56 -29.71 32.72
C GLU A 315 1.56 -28.96 31.81
N MET A 316 1.63 -27.63 31.92
CA MET A 316 2.62 -26.78 31.26
C MET A 316 3.99 -26.91 31.93
N ASP A 317 4.03 -26.84 33.27
CA ASP A 317 5.28 -27.02 34.04
C ASP A 317 5.83 -28.44 33.86
N ALA A 318 4.96 -29.47 33.87
CA ALA A 318 5.36 -30.84 33.54
C ALA A 318 5.86 -30.98 32.09
N SER A 319 5.36 -30.17 31.15
CA SER A 319 5.83 -30.16 29.76
C SER A 319 7.19 -29.48 29.61
N ILE A 320 7.43 -28.38 30.34
CA ILE A 320 8.72 -27.70 30.39
C ILE A 320 9.78 -28.61 31.04
N ALA A 321 9.45 -29.29 32.13
CA ALA A 321 10.33 -30.26 32.78
C ALA A 321 10.70 -31.42 31.85
N ARG A 322 9.73 -31.98 31.10
CA ARG A 322 9.99 -33.00 30.07
C ARG A 322 10.90 -32.47 28.95
N LEU A 323 10.66 -31.24 28.48
CA LEU A 323 11.45 -30.63 27.41
C LEU A 323 12.91 -30.41 27.86
N SER A 324 13.12 -29.91 29.09
CA SER A 324 14.46 -29.71 29.66
C SER A 324 15.21 -31.03 29.80
N ALA A 325 14.58 -32.06 30.38
CA ALA A 325 15.20 -33.39 30.53
C ALA A 325 15.54 -34.04 29.17
N THR A 326 14.74 -33.79 28.13
CA THR A 326 15.03 -34.26 26.75
C THR A 326 16.24 -33.51 26.16
N MET A 327 16.37 -32.22 26.44
CA MET A 327 17.50 -31.41 25.98
C MET A 327 18.80 -31.79 26.69
N ASP A 328 18.75 -32.06 27.99
CA ASP A 328 19.91 -32.52 28.77
C ASP A 328 20.41 -33.91 28.31
N GLN A 329 19.50 -34.81 27.90
CA GLN A 329 19.89 -36.06 27.23
C GLN A 329 20.57 -35.82 25.88
N LEU A 330 20.02 -34.94 25.04
CA LEU A 330 20.55 -34.61 23.71
C LEU A 330 21.92 -33.91 23.75
N MET A 331 22.24 -33.19 24.83
CA MET A 331 23.48 -32.44 25.00
C MET A 331 24.59 -33.21 25.74
N SER A 332 24.35 -34.48 26.11
CA SER A 332 25.34 -35.33 26.78
C SER A 332 26.35 -35.96 25.77
N PRO A 333 27.67 -35.93 26.01
CA PRO A 333 28.65 -36.47 25.05
C PRO A 333 28.60 -37.99 24.93
N ILE A 334 28.53 -38.50 23.69
CA ILE A 334 28.54 -39.93 23.39
C ILE A 334 29.94 -40.52 23.67
N SER A 335 30.07 -41.31 24.74
CA SER A 335 31.24 -42.15 25.00
C SER A 335 31.03 -43.56 24.46
N SER A 336 32.00 -44.07 23.70
CA SER A 336 31.89 -45.31 22.94
C SER A 336 32.36 -46.55 23.72
N LYS A 337 31.52 -47.60 23.75
CA LYS A 337 31.94 -49.02 23.77
C LYS A 337 30.74 -49.99 23.61
N PRO A 338 30.83 -51.02 22.75
CA PRO A 338 29.92 -52.18 22.72
C PRO A 338 30.52 -53.36 23.54
N PRO A 339 29.93 -54.59 23.58
CA PRO A 339 28.64 -55.08 23.05
C PRO A 339 27.77 -55.81 24.11
N SER A 340 26.59 -56.32 23.73
CA SER A 340 26.14 -57.74 23.92
C SER A 340 24.62 -57.93 23.70
N GLU A 341 24.20 -59.19 23.60
CA GLU A 341 22.92 -59.63 23.02
C GLU A 341 21.77 -59.79 24.04
N THR A 342 20.61 -60.29 23.52
CA THR A 342 19.37 -60.68 24.21
C THR A 342 18.49 -59.49 24.69
N GLY A 343 17.15 -59.55 24.66
CA GLY A 343 16.22 -60.57 24.16
C GLY A 343 14.91 -60.52 24.95
N GLY A 344 13.74 -60.56 24.28
CA GLY A 344 12.44 -60.78 24.94
C GLY A 344 11.43 -59.61 24.95
N SER A 345 10.33 -59.82 24.23
CA SER A 345 8.96 -59.44 24.64
C SER A 345 8.41 -60.50 25.64
N PRO A 346 7.18 -60.43 26.23
CA PRO A 346 6.05 -59.50 25.99
C PRO A 346 5.27 -59.01 27.27
N SER A 347 4.17 -58.26 27.01
CA SER A 347 2.83 -58.37 27.62
C SER A 347 2.42 -57.68 28.94
N ALA A 348 1.37 -56.85 28.81
CA ALA A 348 0.12 -56.76 29.60
C ALA A 348 0.17 -56.68 31.16
N THR A 349 -0.66 -55.88 31.86
CA THR A 349 -2.15 -55.96 31.86
C THR A 349 -2.78 -54.81 32.69
N LYS A 350 -4.04 -54.45 32.38
CA LYS A 350 -5.10 -53.71 33.12
C LYS A 350 -4.87 -53.35 34.62
N VAL A 351 -5.50 -52.25 35.08
CA VAL A 351 -6.76 -52.25 35.90
C VAL A 351 -7.21 -50.82 36.27
N LEU A 352 -8.52 -50.58 36.17
CA LEU A 352 -9.30 -49.42 36.69
C LEU A 352 -10.05 -49.91 37.95
N PRO A 353 -10.41 -49.06 38.95
CA PRO A 353 -11.80 -48.56 38.95
C PRO A 353 -12.16 -47.29 39.79
N SER A 354 -13.36 -46.75 39.47
CA SER A 354 -14.40 -46.18 40.35
C SER A 354 -14.24 -44.84 41.10
N VAL A 355 -14.83 -43.80 40.50
CA VAL A 355 -15.98 -42.98 41.01
C VAL A 355 -16.37 -43.08 42.50
N LYS A 356 -16.55 -41.91 43.14
CA LYS A 356 -17.64 -41.60 44.11
C LYS A 356 -18.12 -40.14 43.96
N SER A 357 -19.39 -39.91 44.34
CA SER A 357 -20.11 -38.61 44.36
C SER A 357 -20.54 -38.29 45.80
N LEU A 358 -20.83 -37.01 46.15
CA LEU A 358 -21.84 -36.58 47.14
C LEU A 358 -21.96 -35.03 47.33
N THR A 359 -23.08 -34.47 46.86
CA THR A 359 -24.00 -33.49 47.51
C THR A 359 -23.57 -32.30 48.41
N SER A 360 -23.89 -31.08 47.94
CA SER A 360 -24.64 -29.96 48.58
C SER A 360 -24.44 -29.49 50.04
N ALA A 361 -24.31 -28.16 50.21
CA ALA A 361 -24.88 -27.38 51.31
C ALA A 361 -25.13 -25.91 50.87
N SER A 362 -26.02 -25.18 51.56
CA SER A 362 -26.47 -23.81 51.23
C SER A 362 -26.47 -22.89 52.45
N ARG A 363 -26.23 -21.57 52.31
CA ARG A 363 -26.79 -20.55 53.23
C ARG A 363 -26.69 -19.06 52.80
N THR A 364 -27.88 -18.47 52.63
CA THR A 364 -28.34 -17.13 53.09
C THR A 364 -27.75 -15.79 52.61
N THR A 365 -28.65 -14.81 52.60
CA THR A 365 -28.62 -13.46 52.01
C THR A 365 -28.63 -12.33 53.06
N TYR A 366 -28.26 -11.12 52.63
CA TYR A 366 -28.78 -9.86 53.21
C TYR A 366 -29.12 -8.87 52.06
N PRO A 367 -30.21 -8.08 52.16
CA PRO A 367 -30.66 -7.19 51.08
C PRO A 367 -30.19 -5.74 51.27
N VAL A 368 -29.99 -5.02 50.16
CA VAL A 368 -29.92 -3.55 50.15
C VAL A 368 -30.96 -3.00 49.18
N VAL A 369 -31.86 -2.16 49.70
CA VAL A 369 -32.94 -1.53 48.95
C VAL A 369 -32.43 -0.24 48.28
N ARG A 370 -32.73 -0.06 46.99
CA ARG A 370 -32.78 1.28 46.36
C ARG A 370 -33.94 1.37 45.37
N GLN A 371 -34.65 2.48 45.42
CA GLN A 371 -35.92 2.69 44.72
C GLN A 371 -35.75 2.94 43.21
N PRO A 372 -36.80 2.65 42.40
CA PRO A 372 -36.80 2.97 40.98
C PRO A 372 -37.06 4.47 40.75
N SER A 373 -36.21 5.12 39.94
CA SER A 373 -36.53 6.42 39.36
C SER A 373 -37.10 6.24 37.94
N SER A 374 -38.17 6.98 37.66
CA SER A 374 -38.96 6.86 36.43
C SER A 374 -38.36 7.66 35.26
N SER A 375 -38.12 7.02 34.13
CA SER A 375 -37.96 7.70 32.84
C SER A 375 -38.50 6.87 31.66
N SER A 376 -39.82 6.98 31.47
CA SER A 376 -40.57 6.84 30.22
C SER A 376 -39.94 6.07 29.04
N ILE A 377 -40.37 4.81 28.87
CA ILE A 377 -40.26 4.09 27.59
C ILE A 377 -41.10 4.84 26.54
N ARG A 378 -40.45 5.51 25.58
CA ARG A 378 -41.13 5.94 24.35
C ARG A 378 -40.93 4.87 23.27
N SER A 379 -42.01 4.15 22.97
CA SER A 379 -42.12 3.34 21.76
C SER A 379 -42.00 4.25 20.53
N ALA A 380 -41.07 3.91 19.64
CA ALA A 380 -41.00 4.44 18.29
C ALA A 380 -40.86 3.26 17.32
N ARG A 381 -41.99 2.78 16.82
CA ARG A 381 -42.02 2.12 15.51
C ARG A 381 -41.74 3.22 14.48
N ASP A 382 -40.70 3.06 13.68
CA ASP A 382 -40.62 3.78 12.42
C ASP A 382 -39.99 2.88 11.34
N SER A 383 -40.43 3.06 10.11
CA SER A 383 -40.17 2.19 8.98
C SER A 383 -39.63 2.99 7.80
N GLY A 384 -38.40 2.72 7.39
CA GLY A 384 -37.77 3.33 6.22
C GLY A 384 -36.34 3.77 6.50
N THR A 385 -35.38 3.13 5.82
CA THR A 385 -33.99 3.59 5.63
C THR A 385 -33.36 4.32 6.83
N SER A 386 -32.92 3.57 7.84
CA SER A 386 -32.29 4.16 9.03
C SER A 386 -30.94 4.81 8.71
N THR A 387 -30.91 6.15 8.71
CA THR A 387 -29.66 6.91 8.88
C THR A 387 -29.00 6.49 10.21
N PRO A 388 -27.70 6.20 10.26
CA PRO A 388 -27.04 5.87 11.51
C PRO A 388 -27.19 7.02 12.52
N SER A 389 -27.34 6.68 13.81
CA SER A 389 -27.49 7.71 14.84
C SER A 389 -26.25 8.61 14.89
N ARG A 390 -26.44 9.91 15.17
CA ARG A 390 -25.35 10.90 15.26
C ARG A 390 -24.22 10.49 16.23
N GLN A 391 -24.52 9.65 17.22
CA GLN A 391 -23.52 9.06 18.11
C GLN A 391 -22.69 7.99 17.37
N ARG A 392 -23.34 7.02 16.71
CA ARG A 392 -22.66 5.98 15.92
C ARG A 392 -21.81 6.57 14.79
N GLU A 393 -22.27 7.64 14.16
CA GLU A 393 -21.47 8.39 13.18
C GLU A 393 -20.19 8.97 13.80
N ARG A 394 -20.27 9.55 15.01
CA ARG A 394 -19.09 10.08 15.74
C ARG A 394 -18.13 8.98 16.20
N GLU A 395 -18.65 7.83 16.63
CA GLU A 395 -17.84 6.66 17.01
C GLU A 395 -17.07 6.13 15.79
N LEU A 396 -17.76 5.89 14.66
CA LEU A 396 -17.13 5.49 13.39
C LEU A 396 -16.17 6.56 12.84
N HIS A 397 -16.45 7.84 13.06
CA HIS A 397 -15.57 8.93 12.65
C HIS A 397 -14.23 8.90 13.41
N ASN A 398 -14.26 8.48 14.68
CA ASN A 398 -13.09 8.46 15.56
C ASN A 398 -12.31 7.14 15.52
N ALA A 399 -12.98 6.03 15.19
CA ALA A 399 -12.38 4.71 15.05
C ALA A 399 -11.37 4.65 13.89
N LEU A 400 -10.14 4.24 14.22
CA LEU A 400 -9.05 4.10 13.25
C LEU A 400 -9.08 2.73 12.56
N VAL A 401 -9.48 1.69 13.29
CA VAL A 401 -9.76 0.35 12.76
C VAL A 401 -11.28 0.16 12.66
N GLN A 402 -11.75 -0.38 11.54
CA GLN A 402 -13.17 -0.66 11.27
C GLN A 402 -13.34 -2.08 10.75
N PRO A 403 -14.46 -2.77 11.05
CA PRO A 403 -14.72 -4.10 10.51
C PRO A 403 -15.17 -4.01 9.04
N ILE A 404 -14.80 -5.00 8.25
CA ILE A 404 -15.26 -5.20 6.86
C ILE A 404 -15.77 -6.63 6.68
N LEU A 405 -16.92 -6.78 6.02
CA LEU A 405 -17.50 -8.09 5.68
C LEU A 405 -16.65 -8.71 4.57
N THR A 406 -16.31 -9.99 4.70
CA THR A 406 -15.24 -10.62 3.91
C THR A 406 -15.62 -12.05 3.48
N PRO A 407 -16.68 -12.22 2.65
CA PRO A 407 -16.84 -13.46 1.89
C PRO A 407 -15.59 -13.61 1.02
N ARG A 408 -14.81 -14.68 1.19
CA ARG A 408 -13.52 -14.76 0.51
C ARG A 408 -13.69 -14.61 -1.00
N PHE A 409 -14.48 -15.51 -1.56
CA PHE A 409 -14.86 -15.59 -2.97
C PHE A 409 -16.07 -16.53 -3.10
N ALA A 410 -16.90 -16.36 -4.12
CA ALA A 410 -18.21 -17.01 -4.19
C ALA A 410 -18.16 -18.55 -4.18
N ILE A 411 -17.07 -19.15 -4.69
CA ILE A 411 -16.84 -20.60 -4.61
C ILE A 411 -16.90 -21.09 -3.15
N SER A 412 -16.29 -20.36 -2.21
CA SER A 412 -16.18 -20.74 -0.79
C SER A 412 -17.44 -20.46 0.07
N CYS A 413 -18.43 -19.75 -0.46
CA CYS A 413 -19.60 -19.29 0.28
C CYS A 413 -20.89 -19.93 -0.23
N THR A 414 -21.70 -20.52 0.65
CA THR A 414 -23.06 -20.97 0.31
C THR A 414 -24.02 -19.79 0.09
N ASP A 415 -25.16 -20.06 -0.55
CA ASP A 415 -26.27 -19.11 -0.68
C ASP A 415 -26.73 -18.57 0.69
N ALA A 416 -26.73 -19.43 1.71
CA ALA A 416 -27.05 -19.06 3.09
C ALA A 416 -26.00 -18.11 3.69
N MET A 417 -24.72 -18.29 3.38
CA MET A 417 -23.65 -17.37 3.78
C MET A 417 -23.84 -16.00 3.14
N LEU A 418 -23.96 -15.95 1.81
CA LEU A 418 -24.09 -14.69 1.06
C LEU A 418 -25.37 -13.93 1.46
N THR A 419 -26.48 -14.64 1.65
CA THR A 419 -27.73 -14.07 2.20
C THR A 419 -27.55 -13.55 3.64
N GLY A 420 -26.83 -14.28 4.49
CA GLY A 420 -26.51 -13.85 5.85
C GLY A 420 -25.68 -12.57 5.90
N ILE A 421 -24.68 -12.45 5.05
CA ILE A 421 -23.84 -11.25 4.90
C ILE A 421 -24.68 -10.08 4.40
N SER A 422 -25.55 -10.32 3.42
CA SER A 422 -26.51 -9.32 2.90
C SER A 422 -27.45 -8.80 3.99
N ALA A 423 -27.94 -9.68 4.86
CA ALA A 423 -28.77 -9.31 6.01
C ALA A 423 -28.01 -8.48 7.07
N LEU A 424 -26.69 -8.68 7.24
CA LEU A 424 -25.85 -7.82 8.07
C LEU A 424 -25.67 -6.43 7.44
N LEU A 425 -25.34 -6.38 6.15
CA LEU A 425 -25.16 -5.12 5.41
C LEU A 425 -26.44 -4.28 5.37
N SER A 426 -27.60 -4.91 5.14
CA SER A 426 -28.92 -4.27 5.14
C SER A 426 -29.29 -3.66 6.51
N ARG A 427 -28.83 -4.27 7.61
CA ARG A 427 -29.04 -3.76 8.98
C ARG A 427 -28.01 -2.71 9.38
N ASP A 428 -26.88 -2.63 8.68
CA ASP A 428 -25.79 -1.71 9.02
C ASP A 428 -25.08 -1.18 7.76
N PRO A 429 -25.67 -0.18 7.07
CA PRO A 429 -25.10 0.40 5.85
C PRO A 429 -23.74 1.10 6.03
N THR A 430 -23.21 1.15 7.26
CA THR A 430 -21.87 1.68 7.53
C THR A 430 -20.77 0.65 7.28
N LEU A 431 -21.11 -0.65 7.27
CA LEU A 431 -20.19 -1.73 6.93
C LEU A 431 -19.72 -1.61 5.48
N ARG A 432 -18.55 -2.19 5.23
CA ARG A 432 -17.98 -2.41 3.90
C ARG A 432 -18.05 -3.89 3.56
N VAL A 433 -17.86 -4.21 2.29
CA VAL A 433 -17.66 -5.58 1.81
C VAL A 433 -16.33 -5.62 1.03
N GLN A 434 -15.53 -6.67 1.21
CA GLN A 434 -14.42 -7.00 0.33
C GLN A 434 -14.57 -8.45 -0.13
N THR A 435 -14.29 -8.73 -1.41
CA THR A 435 -14.28 -10.09 -1.97
C THR A 435 -13.40 -10.15 -3.23
N HIS A 436 -13.02 -11.36 -3.66
CA HIS A 436 -12.32 -11.57 -4.94
C HIS A 436 -13.36 -11.68 -6.08
N LEU A 437 -12.97 -11.24 -7.28
CA LEU A 437 -13.84 -11.24 -8.45
C LEU A 437 -13.05 -11.41 -9.75
N SER A 438 -13.44 -12.42 -10.54
CA SER A 438 -12.97 -12.66 -11.91
C SER A 438 -11.44 -12.56 -12.04
N GLU A 439 -10.73 -13.26 -11.16
CA GLU A 439 -9.27 -13.28 -11.14
C GLU A 439 -8.72 -14.26 -12.18
N ASN A 440 -9.20 -15.51 -12.17
CA ASN A 440 -8.65 -16.62 -12.95
C ASN A 440 -9.76 -17.37 -13.72
N GLU A 441 -9.46 -17.88 -14.93
CA GLU A 441 -10.45 -18.58 -15.77
C GLU A 441 -11.05 -19.83 -15.11
N GLY A 442 -10.25 -20.58 -14.34
CA GLY A 442 -10.72 -21.76 -13.59
C GLY A 442 -11.67 -21.37 -12.46
N GLU A 443 -11.40 -20.26 -11.78
CA GLU A 443 -12.25 -19.68 -10.74
C GLU A 443 -13.61 -19.24 -11.32
N ILE A 444 -13.61 -18.54 -12.45
CA ILE A 444 -14.83 -18.08 -13.14
C ILE A 444 -15.66 -19.27 -13.61
N THR A 445 -15.00 -20.28 -14.20
CA THR A 445 -15.66 -21.51 -14.68
C THR A 445 -16.32 -22.27 -13.53
N PHE A 446 -15.62 -22.48 -12.42
CA PHE A 446 -16.18 -23.18 -11.26
C PHE A 446 -17.29 -22.36 -10.58
N THR A 447 -17.14 -21.03 -10.50
CA THR A 447 -18.22 -20.15 -10.00
C THR A 447 -19.50 -20.30 -10.82
N LYS A 448 -19.39 -20.33 -12.16
CA LYS A 448 -20.55 -20.50 -13.05
C LYS A 448 -21.24 -21.86 -12.88
N GLN A 449 -20.49 -22.92 -12.55
CA GLN A 449 -21.06 -24.23 -12.21
C GLN A 449 -21.82 -24.22 -10.88
N LEU A 450 -21.33 -23.47 -9.88
CA LEU A 450 -21.96 -23.37 -8.55
C LEU A 450 -23.18 -22.43 -8.52
N PHE A 451 -23.22 -21.42 -9.39
CA PHE A 451 -24.31 -20.44 -9.47
C PHE A 451 -24.89 -20.35 -10.89
N PRO A 452 -25.52 -21.42 -11.42
CA PRO A 452 -25.99 -21.47 -12.81
C PRO A 452 -27.13 -20.48 -13.12
N PHE A 453 -27.75 -19.86 -12.10
CA PHE A 453 -28.73 -18.78 -12.28
C PHE A 453 -28.08 -17.43 -12.64
N ALA A 454 -26.80 -17.25 -12.35
CA ALA A 454 -26.08 -16.00 -12.57
C ALA A 454 -25.48 -15.96 -13.98
N LYS A 455 -25.65 -14.84 -14.69
CA LYS A 455 -25.13 -14.65 -16.06
C LYS A 455 -23.60 -14.76 -16.11
N ASN A 456 -22.95 -14.11 -15.15
CA ASN A 456 -21.51 -14.02 -14.95
C ASN A 456 -21.21 -13.86 -13.44
N TYR A 457 -19.93 -13.80 -13.07
CA TYR A 457 -19.49 -13.83 -11.67
C TYR A 457 -20.04 -12.63 -10.87
N THR A 458 -19.91 -11.42 -11.41
CA THR A 458 -20.42 -10.19 -10.79
C THR A 458 -21.92 -10.28 -10.50
N SER A 459 -22.70 -10.93 -11.37
CA SER A 459 -24.14 -11.15 -11.16
C SER A 459 -24.46 -12.00 -9.92
N VAL A 460 -23.55 -12.85 -9.45
CA VAL A 460 -23.72 -13.61 -8.19
C VAL A 460 -23.78 -12.63 -7.01
N TYR A 461 -22.80 -11.74 -6.88
CA TYR A 461 -22.77 -10.76 -5.80
C TYR A 461 -23.88 -9.69 -5.94
N ASP A 462 -24.30 -9.36 -7.16
CA ASP A 462 -25.42 -8.44 -7.41
C ASP A 462 -26.76 -9.05 -6.96
N HIS A 463 -26.99 -10.34 -7.24
CA HIS A 463 -28.16 -11.08 -6.79
C HIS A 463 -28.31 -11.06 -5.27
N TYR A 464 -27.21 -11.29 -4.54
CA TYR A 464 -27.19 -11.20 -3.07
C TYR A 464 -27.14 -9.77 -2.53
N SER A 465 -27.23 -8.73 -3.36
CA SER A 465 -27.17 -7.31 -2.96
C SER A 465 -25.90 -6.92 -2.18
N LEU A 466 -24.77 -7.57 -2.50
CA LEU A 466 -23.46 -7.31 -1.88
C LEU A 466 -22.65 -6.22 -2.61
N LEU A 467 -23.13 -5.74 -3.76
CA LEU A 467 -22.48 -4.72 -4.58
C LEU A 467 -23.02 -3.31 -4.29
N GLY A 468 -22.12 -2.39 -3.91
CA GLY A 468 -22.47 -1.00 -3.67
C GLY A 468 -21.27 -0.06 -3.49
N PRO A 469 -21.49 1.21 -3.10
CA PRO A 469 -20.45 2.24 -2.94
C PRO A 469 -19.34 1.93 -1.91
N ARG A 470 -19.48 0.84 -1.15
CA ARG A 470 -18.60 0.39 -0.06
C ARG A 470 -18.10 -1.05 -0.28
N THR A 471 -18.23 -1.56 -1.51
CA THR A 471 -17.77 -2.88 -1.92
C THR A 471 -16.46 -2.77 -2.68
N ILE A 472 -15.44 -3.48 -2.19
CA ILE A 472 -14.11 -3.59 -2.79
C ILE A 472 -14.02 -4.96 -3.47
N LEU A 473 -13.70 -4.96 -4.77
CA LEU A 473 -13.61 -6.14 -5.61
C LEU A 473 -12.15 -6.29 -6.05
N ALA A 474 -11.48 -7.35 -5.62
CA ALA A 474 -10.07 -7.59 -5.94
C ALA A 474 -9.89 -8.19 -7.33
N HIS A 475 -8.70 -7.96 -7.90
CA HIS A 475 -8.20 -8.48 -9.18
C HIS A 475 -8.87 -7.90 -10.43
N ALA A 476 -10.14 -8.22 -10.65
CA ALA A 476 -10.93 -7.77 -11.82
C ALA A 476 -10.15 -7.94 -13.14
N VAL A 477 -9.63 -9.15 -13.41
CA VAL A 477 -8.81 -9.41 -14.60
C VAL A 477 -9.71 -9.66 -15.81
N HIS A 478 -10.64 -10.62 -15.69
CA HIS A 478 -11.44 -11.15 -16.79
C HIS A 478 -12.87 -10.60 -16.81
N LEU A 479 -13.05 -9.31 -16.52
CA LEU A 479 -14.37 -8.70 -16.53
C LEU A 479 -14.95 -8.58 -17.96
N ASP A 480 -16.17 -9.08 -18.14
CA ASP A 480 -16.97 -8.81 -19.34
C ASP A 480 -17.61 -7.40 -19.32
N ALA A 481 -18.22 -7.00 -20.44
CA ALA A 481 -18.82 -5.67 -20.58
C ALA A 481 -20.06 -5.45 -19.67
N ASP A 482 -20.83 -6.50 -19.38
CA ASP A 482 -21.96 -6.45 -18.45
C ASP A 482 -21.47 -6.37 -17.00
N GLU A 483 -20.40 -7.09 -16.65
CA GLU A 483 -19.76 -6.98 -15.32
C GLU A 483 -19.28 -5.56 -15.06
N LEU A 484 -18.54 -4.96 -16.01
CA LEU A 484 -18.11 -3.56 -15.95
C LEU A 484 -19.31 -2.60 -15.81
N ALA A 485 -20.42 -2.85 -16.53
CA ALA A 485 -21.63 -2.06 -16.42
C ALA A 485 -22.30 -2.18 -15.04
N ILE A 486 -22.37 -3.38 -14.45
CA ILE A 486 -22.89 -3.62 -13.09
C ILE A 486 -22.00 -2.90 -12.07
N ILE A 487 -20.68 -3.09 -12.12
CA ILE A 487 -19.69 -2.48 -11.22
C ILE A 487 -19.81 -0.95 -11.24
N LYS A 488 -19.89 -0.34 -12.42
CA LYS A 488 -20.13 1.10 -12.60
C LYS A 488 -21.47 1.54 -12.02
N LYS A 489 -22.56 0.83 -12.33
CA LYS A 489 -23.93 1.14 -11.86
C LYS A 489 -24.07 1.06 -10.35
N ARG A 490 -23.45 0.06 -9.70
CA ARG A 490 -23.42 -0.12 -8.24
C ARG A 490 -22.38 0.78 -7.55
N LYS A 491 -21.50 1.40 -8.33
CA LYS A 491 -20.39 2.23 -7.87
C LYS A 491 -19.44 1.46 -6.94
N CYS A 492 -19.12 0.21 -7.26
CA CYS A 492 -18.09 -0.53 -6.52
C CYS A 492 -16.70 0.11 -6.69
N GLY A 493 -15.72 -0.34 -5.91
CA GLY A 493 -14.31 -0.05 -6.12
C GLY A 493 -13.55 -1.32 -6.53
N ILE A 494 -12.53 -1.17 -7.39
CA ILE A 494 -11.63 -2.24 -7.80
C ILE A 494 -10.30 -2.10 -7.07
N SER A 495 -9.83 -3.19 -6.45
CA SER A 495 -8.42 -3.31 -6.05
C SER A 495 -7.65 -4.01 -7.15
N HIS A 496 -6.79 -3.27 -7.84
CA HIS A 496 -5.87 -3.80 -8.82
C HIS A 496 -4.63 -4.39 -8.12
N CYS A 497 -4.44 -5.70 -8.25
CA CYS A 497 -3.38 -6.46 -7.58
C CYS A 497 -2.33 -6.97 -8.59
N PRO A 498 -1.58 -6.10 -9.30
CA PRO A 498 -0.83 -6.48 -10.50
C PRO A 498 0.27 -7.52 -10.23
N THR A 499 1.00 -7.39 -9.11
CA THR A 499 2.06 -8.32 -8.72
C THR A 499 1.53 -9.74 -8.55
N SER A 500 0.36 -9.89 -7.93
CA SER A 500 -0.33 -11.18 -7.78
C SER A 500 -0.88 -11.71 -9.10
N ASN A 501 -1.58 -10.86 -9.85
CA ASN A 501 -2.20 -11.23 -11.11
C ASN A 501 -1.18 -11.81 -12.13
N LEU A 502 0.06 -11.31 -12.11
CA LEU A 502 1.16 -11.85 -12.91
C LEU A 502 1.76 -13.13 -12.30
N ASN A 503 2.01 -13.15 -10.98
CA ASN A 503 2.66 -14.26 -10.29
C ASN A 503 1.81 -15.55 -10.28
N LEU A 504 0.48 -15.43 -10.09
CA LEU A 504 -0.46 -16.56 -10.15
C LEU A 504 -0.93 -16.89 -11.58
N ARG A 505 -0.32 -16.25 -12.60
CA ARG A 505 -0.65 -16.36 -14.03
C ARG A 505 -2.13 -16.05 -14.35
N SER A 506 -2.79 -15.30 -13.48
CA SER A 506 -4.19 -14.88 -13.58
C SER A 506 -4.43 -13.93 -14.77
N GLY A 507 -3.52 -12.99 -15.05
CA GLY A 507 -3.53 -12.17 -16.28
C GLY A 507 -3.32 -10.67 -16.07
N ALA A 508 -3.80 -9.85 -17.01
CA ALA A 508 -3.59 -8.39 -17.04
C ALA A 508 -4.93 -7.62 -16.92
N SER A 509 -5.18 -7.00 -15.76
CA SER A 509 -6.42 -6.25 -15.52
C SER A 509 -6.46 -4.93 -16.30
N ARG A 510 -7.60 -4.65 -16.95
CA ARG A 510 -7.83 -3.53 -17.88
C ARG A 510 -8.06 -2.18 -17.18
N VAL A 511 -7.17 -1.79 -16.27
CA VAL A 511 -7.32 -0.59 -15.41
C VAL A 511 -7.60 0.69 -16.20
N GLY A 512 -6.89 0.96 -17.29
CA GLY A 512 -7.10 2.17 -18.09
C GLY A 512 -8.52 2.28 -18.66
N GLU A 513 -9.15 1.14 -18.97
CA GLU A 513 -10.53 1.12 -19.45
C GLU A 513 -11.53 1.37 -18.32
N MET A 514 -11.28 0.80 -17.13
CA MET A 514 -12.08 1.07 -15.93
C MET A 514 -12.02 2.55 -15.54
N LEU A 515 -10.83 3.18 -15.64
CA LEU A 515 -10.65 4.62 -15.42
C LEU A 515 -11.39 5.47 -16.46
N ASN A 516 -11.28 5.13 -17.77
CA ASN A 516 -12.08 5.77 -18.83
C ASN A 516 -13.60 5.66 -18.56
N MET A 517 -14.04 4.54 -17.97
CA MET A 517 -15.44 4.33 -17.57
C MET A 517 -15.84 5.09 -16.30
N GLY A 518 -14.91 5.69 -15.55
CA GLY A 518 -15.19 6.33 -14.26
C GLY A 518 -15.44 5.34 -13.12
N ILE A 519 -14.91 4.12 -13.22
CA ILE A 519 -14.89 3.14 -12.13
C ILE A 519 -13.73 3.51 -11.19
N LYS A 520 -13.97 3.44 -9.87
CA LYS A 520 -12.93 3.69 -8.86
C LYS A 520 -11.94 2.53 -8.87
N VAL A 521 -10.66 2.82 -9.07
CA VAL A 521 -9.58 1.84 -8.99
C VAL A 521 -8.54 2.32 -7.97
N GLY A 522 -8.07 1.39 -7.14
CA GLY A 522 -6.93 1.54 -6.25
C GLY A 522 -5.97 0.37 -6.46
N LEU A 523 -4.82 0.40 -5.78
CA LEU A 523 -3.87 -0.71 -5.80
C LEU A 523 -4.04 -1.59 -4.55
N GLY A 524 -3.76 -2.88 -4.69
CA GLY A 524 -3.58 -3.82 -3.59
C GLY A 524 -2.24 -4.54 -3.72
N THR A 525 -1.59 -4.86 -2.59
CA THR A 525 -0.38 -5.72 -2.63
C THR A 525 -0.74 -7.17 -2.93
N ASP A 526 -1.92 -7.60 -2.48
CA ASP A 526 -2.37 -9.00 -2.44
C ASP A 526 -1.29 -9.96 -1.94
N VAL A 527 -0.65 -9.61 -0.83
CA VAL A 527 0.26 -10.56 -0.20
C VAL A 527 -0.55 -11.78 0.27
N SER A 528 -0.21 -13.04 -0.05
CA SER A 528 1.05 -13.50 -0.69
C SER A 528 0.95 -13.95 -2.14
N GLY A 529 -0.17 -13.73 -2.83
CA GLY A 529 -0.24 -13.92 -4.28
C GLY A 529 0.77 -12.99 -4.96
N GLY A 530 0.85 -11.74 -4.50
CA GLY A 530 1.94 -10.81 -4.73
C GLY A 530 3.09 -11.00 -3.73
N PHE A 531 4.32 -10.85 -4.21
CA PHE A 531 5.55 -10.95 -3.40
C PHE A 531 6.03 -9.59 -2.85
N GLY A 532 5.46 -8.48 -3.30
CA GLY A 532 5.81 -7.13 -2.85
C GLY A 532 5.06 -6.72 -1.59
N LEU A 533 5.77 -6.48 -0.48
CA LEU A 533 5.17 -6.09 0.80
C LEU A 533 4.72 -4.61 0.85
N GLY A 534 5.36 -3.75 0.05
CA GLY A 534 5.11 -2.32 0.01
C GLY A 534 4.48 -1.87 -1.32
N MET A 535 3.69 -0.79 -1.27
CA MET A 535 2.90 -0.29 -2.40
C MET A 535 3.74 0.18 -3.60
N LEU A 536 5.04 0.44 -3.40
CA LEU A 536 5.98 0.72 -4.50
C LEU A 536 6.10 -0.45 -5.50
N SER A 537 5.93 -1.71 -5.05
CA SER A 537 5.88 -2.87 -5.96
C SER A 537 4.61 -2.80 -6.82
N ALA A 538 3.43 -2.70 -6.19
CA ALA A 538 2.16 -2.61 -6.90
C ALA A 538 2.13 -1.43 -7.90
N ILE A 539 2.77 -0.29 -7.59
CA ILE A 539 2.96 0.85 -8.50
C ILE A 539 3.76 0.45 -9.75
N ARG A 540 4.89 -0.26 -9.58
CA ARG A 540 5.78 -0.69 -10.67
C ARG A 540 5.08 -1.71 -11.56
N GLU A 541 4.52 -2.75 -10.96
CA GLU A 541 3.82 -3.79 -11.71
C GLU A 541 2.56 -3.24 -12.40
N ALA A 542 1.84 -2.26 -11.84
CA ALA A 542 0.75 -1.57 -12.54
C ALA A 542 1.23 -0.82 -13.80
N SER A 543 2.39 -0.15 -13.72
CA SER A 543 3.02 0.50 -14.87
C SER A 543 3.38 -0.50 -15.97
N VAL A 544 3.94 -1.66 -15.59
CA VAL A 544 4.29 -2.74 -16.52
C VAL A 544 3.05 -3.35 -17.17
N VAL A 545 2.02 -3.70 -16.38
CA VAL A 545 0.75 -4.28 -16.88
C VAL A 545 0.09 -3.34 -17.90
N ALA A 546 0.05 -2.03 -17.62
CA ALA A 546 -0.50 -1.05 -18.57
C ALA A 546 0.27 -1.00 -19.90
N LYS A 547 1.61 -1.02 -19.85
CA LYS A 547 2.47 -1.06 -21.05
C LYS A 547 2.24 -2.34 -21.87
N VAL A 548 2.15 -3.50 -21.21
CA VAL A 548 1.87 -4.79 -21.87
C VAL A 548 0.51 -4.77 -22.57
N LEU A 549 -0.55 -4.27 -21.92
CA LEU A 549 -1.86 -4.12 -22.53
C LEU A 549 -1.85 -3.15 -23.73
N ALA A 550 -1.09 -2.06 -23.66
CA ALA A 550 -0.93 -1.13 -24.79
C ALA A 550 -0.22 -1.80 -25.99
N PHE A 551 0.82 -2.61 -25.74
CA PHE A 551 1.50 -3.38 -26.80
C PHE A 551 0.56 -4.39 -27.48
N GLN A 552 -0.22 -5.13 -26.69
CA GLN A 552 -1.19 -6.10 -27.20
C GLN A 552 -2.28 -5.43 -28.06
N ARG A 553 -2.78 -4.26 -27.65
CA ARG A 553 -3.74 -3.46 -28.44
C ARG A 553 -3.12 -3.01 -29.77
N ALA A 554 -1.93 -2.43 -29.75
CA ALA A 554 -1.24 -1.97 -30.97
C ALA A 554 -0.97 -3.13 -31.96
N GLN A 555 -0.62 -4.32 -31.45
CA GLN A 555 -0.47 -5.52 -32.29
C GLN A 555 -1.81 -5.99 -32.89
N ALA A 556 -2.89 -5.99 -32.12
CA ALA A 556 -4.22 -6.33 -32.60
C ALA A 556 -4.74 -5.34 -33.65
N GLU A 557 -4.49 -4.04 -33.44
CA GLU A 557 -4.83 -2.97 -34.40
C GLU A 557 -4.04 -3.09 -35.70
N SER A 558 -2.72 -3.39 -35.65
CA SER A 558 -1.91 -3.66 -36.85
C SER A 558 -2.46 -4.85 -37.63
N LYS A 559 -2.72 -5.97 -36.95
CA LYS A 559 -3.24 -7.19 -37.58
C LYS A 559 -4.63 -6.99 -38.19
N ALA A 560 -5.52 -6.28 -37.50
CA ALA A 560 -6.85 -5.95 -38.02
C ALA A 560 -6.76 -5.04 -39.26
N LYS A 561 -5.80 -4.10 -39.28
CA LYS A 561 -5.52 -3.27 -40.45
C LYS A 561 -4.95 -4.10 -41.62
N GLU A 562 -3.99 -4.99 -41.36
CA GLU A 562 -3.43 -5.89 -42.39
C GLU A 562 -4.51 -6.80 -42.99
N GLU A 563 -5.41 -7.35 -42.16
CA GLU A 563 -6.56 -8.14 -42.62
C GLU A 563 -7.55 -7.29 -43.44
N GLN A 564 -7.82 -6.05 -43.03
CA GLN A 564 -8.68 -5.12 -43.77
C GLN A 564 -8.05 -4.69 -45.10
N ASP A 565 -6.76 -4.38 -45.13
CA ASP A 565 -6.02 -3.99 -46.33
C ASP A 565 -5.96 -5.18 -47.32
N ALA A 566 -5.78 -6.41 -46.83
CA ALA A 566 -5.84 -7.64 -47.64
C ALA A 566 -7.25 -7.95 -48.18
N LEU A 567 -8.30 -7.74 -47.38
CA LEU A 567 -9.70 -7.84 -47.83
C LEU A 567 -10.02 -6.78 -48.91
N THR A 568 -9.49 -5.57 -48.75
CA THR A 568 -9.67 -4.48 -49.71
C THR A 568 -8.90 -4.75 -51.01
N ALA A 569 -7.69 -5.33 -50.93
CA ALA A 569 -6.89 -5.74 -52.08
C ALA A 569 -7.41 -6.98 -52.83
N THR A 570 -8.35 -7.73 -52.23
CA THR A 570 -9.01 -8.91 -52.84
C THR A 570 -10.47 -8.66 -53.22
N ALA A 571 -10.99 -7.45 -52.98
CA ALA A 571 -12.29 -7.03 -53.49
C ALA A 571 -12.27 -7.03 -55.04
N PRO A 572 -13.35 -7.46 -55.71
CA PRO A 572 -13.40 -7.46 -57.17
C PRO A 572 -13.32 -6.02 -57.69
N LEU A 573 -12.36 -5.78 -58.59
CA LEU A 573 -12.19 -4.51 -59.30
C LEU A 573 -13.53 -4.04 -59.87
N THR A 574 -13.83 -2.75 -59.72
CA THR A 574 -14.96 -2.15 -60.41
C THR A 574 -14.74 -2.24 -61.92
N SER A 575 -15.83 -2.17 -62.70
CA SER A 575 -15.77 -2.28 -64.16
C SER A 575 -14.91 -1.20 -64.83
N GLU A 576 -14.67 -0.07 -64.17
CA GLU A 576 -13.73 0.97 -64.63
C GLU A 576 -12.26 0.60 -64.37
N GLU A 577 -11.94 0.04 -63.20
CA GLU A 577 -10.56 -0.32 -62.83
C GLU A 577 -10.03 -1.51 -63.67
N ALA A 578 -10.90 -2.48 -63.98
CA ALA A 578 -10.59 -3.56 -64.91
C ALA A 578 -10.29 -3.04 -66.33
N ALA A 579 -11.01 -2.01 -66.78
CA ALA A 579 -10.76 -1.38 -68.09
C ALA A 579 -9.43 -0.63 -68.14
N GLN A 580 -9.00 -0.01 -67.02
CA GLN A 580 -7.70 0.67 -66.93
C GLN A 580 -6.52 -0.31 -66.82
N GLN A 581 -6.68 -1.46 -66.16
CA GLN A 581 -5.61 -2.48 -66.14
C GLN A 581 -5.38 -3.12 -67.52
N ALA A 582 -6.42 -3.27 -68.34
CA ALA A 582 -6.33 -3.83 -69.69
C ALA A 582 -5.51 -2.95 -70.67
N SER A 583 -5.19 -1.70 -70.33
CA SER A 583 -4.47 -0.76 -71.20
C SER A 583 -2.98 -0.56 -70.88
N ARG A 584 -2.39 -1.32 -69.94
CA ARG A 584 -0.95 -1.22 -69.62
C ARG A 584 -0.09 -2.11 -70.55
N PRO A 585 0.91 -1.56 -71.27
CA PRO A 585 1.86 -2.36 -72.04
C PRO A 585 2.75 -3.21 -71.13
N LEU A 586 3.04 -4.46 -71.51
CA LEU A 586 4.08 -5.26 -70.86
C LEU A 586 5.46 -4.63 -71.14
N ALA A 587 6.15 -4.23 -70.08
CA ALA A 587 7.52 -3.70 -70.17
C ALA A 587 8.48 -4.53 -69.30
N GLY A 588 9.50 -5.11 -69.95
CA GLY A 588 10.83 -5.35 -69.40
C GLY A 588 10.97 -6.34 -68.23
N ALA A 589 11.36 -7.58 -68.53
CA ALA A 589 11.96 -8.46 -67.55
C ALA A 589 13.45 -8.13 -67.33
N ALA A 590 13.84 -7.85 -66.08
CA ALA A 590 15.22 -7.82 -65.57
C ALA A 590 15.16 -7.76 -64.02
N ALA A 591 16.06 -8.34 -63.23
CA ALA A 591 17.05 -9.39 -63.47
C ALA A 591 17.28 -10.11 -62.11
N VAL A 592 17.77 -11.36 -62.12
CA VAL A 592 18.10 -12.10 -60.89
C VAL A 592 19.61 -12.09 -60.66
N ASP A 593 20.05 -11.45 -59.58
CA ASP A 593 21.34 -11.65 -58.92
C ASP A 593 21.24 -11.06 -57.49
N GLY A 594 21.68 -11.69 -56.40
CA GLY A 594 22.11 -13.07 -56.22
C GLY A 594 22.71 -13.27 -54.82
N ARG A 595 22.19 -14.26 -54.07
CA ARG A 595 22.87 -15.07 -53.02
C ARG A 595 21.86 -15.94 -52.25
N TYR A 596 21.99 -17.25 -52.43
CA TYR A 596 21.48 -18.33 -51.58
C TYR A 596 22.53 -18.68 -50.50
N PRO A 597 22.22 -19.35 -49.38
CA PRO A 597 21.63 -20.71 -49.28
C PRO A 597 20.29 -20.72 -48.52
N GLY A 598 19.47 -21.78 -48.55
CA GLY A 598 19.70 -23.19 -48.90
C GLY A 598 19.21 -24.07 -47.72
N PRO A 599 18.53 -25.22 -47.94
CA PRO A 599 17.22 -25.39 -47.30
C PRO A 599 17.20 -26.56 -46.26
N PRO A 600 16.08 -27.21 -45.88
CA PRO A 600 15.79 -27.47 -44.46
C PRO A 600 15.85 -28.95 -44.04
N VAL A 601 15.70 -29.23 -42.74
CA VAL A 601 15.17 -30.52 -42.26
C VAL A 601 14.11 -30.28 -41.19
N ALA A 602 12.94 -30.91 -41.37
CA ALA A 602 11.79 -30.79 -40.48
C ALA A 602 11.61 -32.05 -39.62
N GLY A 603 11.07 -31.89 -38.41
CA GLY A 603 10.73 -33.03 -37.55
C GLY A 603 10.16 -32.62 -36.19
N GLN A 604 8.83 -32.71 -36.05
CA GLN A 604 8.08 -32.76 -34.79
C GLN A 604 8.08 -31.53 -33.85
N TYR A 605 7.20 -30.57 -34.13
CA TYR A 605 6.25 -30.13 -33.09
C TYR A 605 4.93 -29.64 -33.71
N GLN A 606 3.80 -30.14 -33.23
CA GLN A 606 2.46 -29.61 -33.53
C GLN A 606 1.64 -29.47 -32.24
N PRO A 607 1.36 -28.24 -31.78
CA PRO A 607 0.21 -27.96 -30.92
C PRO A 607 -1.07 -27.86 -31.78
N ARG A 608 -2.20 -28.34 -31.25
CA ARG A 608 -3.49 -28.37 -31.96
C ARG A 608 -4.18 -27.00 -32.03
N LYS A 609 -5.06 -26.86 -33.02
CA LYS A 609 -5.93 -25.68 -33.22
C LYS A 609 -6.90 -25.48 -32.04
N PRO A 610 -7.17 -24.24 -31.60
CA PRO A 610 -8.43 -23.90 -30.93
C PRO A 610 -9.58 -23.88 -31.94
N HIS A 611 -10.80 -24.18 -31.47
CA HIS A 611 -12.00 -24.27 -32.30
C HIS A 611 -12.55 -22.89 -32.72
N SER A 612 -13.19 -22.86 -33.88
CA SER A 612 -13.82 -21.66 -34.47
C SER A 612 -15.03 -21.18 -33.66
N LEU A 613 -15.05 -19.88 -33.32
CA LEU A 613 -16.29 -19.17 -33.00
C LEU A 613 -16.96 -18.71 -34.30
N SER A 614 -18.20 -19.14 -34.53
CA SER A 614 -19.00 -18.69 -35.68
C SER A 614 -19.68 -17.36 -35.36
N THR A 615 -19.28 -16.28 -36.03
CA THR A 615 -20.02 -15.01 -36.04
C THR A 615 -21.04 -15.03 -37.18
N SER A 616 -22.31 -15.17 -36.83
CA SER A 616 -23.41 -14.91 -37.76
C SER A 616 -23.55 -13.40 -37.97
N THR A 617 -23.34 -12.95 -39.19
CA THR A 617 -23.68 -11.61 -39.66
C THR A 617 -25.18 -11.31 -39.49
N LEU A 618 -25.51 -10.07 -39.12
CA LEU A 618 -26.68 -9.36 -39.63
C LEU A 618 -26.42 -7.85 -39.59
N ASN A 619 -26.41 -7.23 -40.77
CA ASN A 619 -26.33 -5.77 -40.94
C ASN A 619 -27.65 -5.10 -40.54
N THR A 620 -27.58 -3.86 -40.09
CA THR A 620 -28.41 -2.78 -40.66
C THR A 620 -27.85 -1.42 -40.26
N ALA A 621 -27.46 -0.63 -41.26
CA ALA A 621 -27.35 0.82 -41.12
C ALA A 621 -28.72 1.40 -41.46
N GLU A 622 -29.17 2.44 -40.75
CA GLU A 622 -29.94 3.53 -41.39
C GLU A 622 -30.07 4.79 -40.53
N VAL A 623 -30.06 5.92 -41.24
CA VAL A 623 -30.60 7.27 -40.94
C VAL A 623 -30.14 8.03 -39.69
N THR A 624 -29.41 9.11 -39.99
CA THR A 624 -29.18 10.29 -39.14
C THR A 624 -30.44 11.16 -38.98
N GLN A 625 -30.67 11.67 -37.76
CA GLN A 625 -31.12 13.06 -37.53
C GLN A 625 -31.03 13.40 -36.03
N SER A 626 -30.00 14.15 -35.63
CA SER A 626 -29.97 14.84 -34.34
C SER A 626 -30.20 16.33 -34.55
N VAL A 627 -31.16 16.89 -33.81
CA VAL A 627 -31.46 18.32 -33.80
C VAL A 627 -30.29 19.07 -33.15
N GLN A 628 -29.86 20.17 -33.78
CA GLN A 628 -28.82 21.04 -33.23
C GLN A 628 -29.40 21.94 -32.13
N ASP A 629 -28.94 21.77 -30.89
CA ASP A 629 -29.08 22.78 -29.83
C ASP A 629 -27.83 23.69 -29.81
N PRO A 630 -27.93 24.98 -30.17
CA PRO A 630 -26.77 25.86 -30.34
C PRO A 630 -26.39 26.57 -29.03
N ALA A 631 -25.99 25.82 -27.98
CA ALA A 631 -25.65 26.42 -26.69
C ALA A 631 -24.61 25.66 -25.83
N SER A 632 -23.44 25.28 -26.38
CA SER A 632 -22.31 24.83 -25.55
C SER A 632 -20.92 25.10 -26.15
N SER A 633 -20.64 26.36 -26.50
CA SER A 633 -19.26 26.82 -26.75
C SER A 633 -18.54 27.06 -25.41
N LEU A 634 -18.16 25.97 -24.74
CA LEU A 634 -17.29 25.99 -23.57
C LEU A 634 -16.21 24.92 -23.74
N THR A 635 -14.96 25.40 -23.81
CA THR A 635 -13.72 24.65 -24.03
C THR A 635 -13.73 23.23 -23.44
N SER A 636 -13.86 22.21 -24.29
CA SER A 636 -13.66 20.83 -23.88
C SER A 636 -12.19 20.60 -23.53
N LYS A 637 -11.86 20.52 -22.24
CA LYS A 637 -10.61 19.90 -21.81
C LYS A 637 -10.58 18.49 -22.39
N ALA A 638 -9.56 18.17 -23.17
CA ALA A 638 -9.41 16.85 -23.75
C ALA A 638 -9.40 15.80 -22.63
N THR A 639 -10.37 14.89 -22.65
CA THR A 639 -10.44 13.78 -21.69
C THR A 639 -9.29 12.83 -21.97
N VAL A 640 -8.42 12.63 -20.98
CA VAL A 640 -7.32 11.66 -21.07
C VAL A 640 -7.89 10.26 -21.28
N ASP A 641 -7.35 9.57 -22.28
CA ASP A 641 -7.66 8.18 -22.58
C ASP A 641 -6.58 7.30 -21.94
N PHE A 642 -6.88 6.73 -20.78
CA PHE A 642 -5.94 5.89 -20.02
C PHE A 642 -5.62 4.55 -20.68
N THR A 643 -6.20 4.25 -21.86
CA THR A 643 -5.84 3.06 -22.64
C THR A 643 -4.78 3.32 -23.71
N LYS A 644 -4.44 4.60 -23.96
CA LYS A 644 -3.43 5.00 -24.95
C LYS A 644 -2.07 5.18 -24.29
N GLY A 645 -1.26 4.12 -24.33
CA GLY A 645 0.11 4.12 -23.83
C GLY A 645 0.23 3.80 -22.33
N PRO A 646 1.34 4.18 -21.68
CA PRO A 646 1.55 3.91 -20.26
C PRO A 646 0.67 4.78 -19.36
N LEU A 647 0.30 4.26 -18.19
CA LEU A 647 -0.24 5.10 -17.12
C LEU A 647 0.83 6.09 -16.64
N SER A 648 0.47 7.36 -16.51
CA SER A 648 1.38 8.42 -16.07
C SER A 648 1.76 8.28 -14.58
N ILE A 649 2.84 8.93 -14.17
CA ILE A 649 3.27 9.03 -12.76
C ILE A 649 2.14 9.55 -11.87
N ALA A 650 1.41 10.56 -12.34
CA ALA A 650 0.22 11.08 -11.66
C ALA A 650 -0.86 10.00 -11.46
N THR A 651 -1.11 9.18 -12.48
CA THR A 651 -2.11 8.10 -12.41
C THR A 651 -1.66 7.00 -11.45
N LEU A 652 -0.40 6.56 -11.55
CA LEU A 652 0.16 5.50 -10.71
C LEU A 652 0.16 5.90 -9.22
N PHE A 653 0.57 7.13 -8.90
CA PHE A 653 0.53 7.64 -7.53
C PHE A 653 -0.91 7.86 -7.03
N TYR A 654 -1.82 8.31 -7.91
CA TYR A 654 -3.25 8.39 -7.59
C TYR A 654 -3.82 7.03 -7.17
N LEU A 655 -3.59 5.97 -7.95
CA LEU A 655 -4.10 4.62 -7.64
C LEU A 655 -3.60 4.11 -6.27
N ALA A 656 -2.36 4.45 -5.89
CA ALA A 656 -1.77 4.10 -4.60
C ALA A 656 -2.22 4.98 -3.42
N THR A 657 -2.90 6.11 -3.67
CA THR A 657 -3.25 7.10 -2.63
C THR A 657 -4.73 7.51 -2.71
N LEU A 658 -5.08 8.51 -3.51
CA LEU A 658 -6.43 9.05 -3.61
C LEU A 658 -7.43 8.05 -4.21
N GLY A 659 -7.06 7.32 -5.27
CA GLY A 659 -7.86 6.25 -5.87
C GLY A 659 -8.10 5.09 -4.90
N GLY A 660 -7.08 4.69 -4.14
CA GLY A 660 -7.22 3.73 -3.05
C GLY A 660 -8.16 4.22 -1.94
N ALA A 661 -8.05 5.50 -1.56
CA ALA A 661 -8.97 6.13 -0.61
C ALA A 661 -10.41 6.23 -1.15
N GLU A 662 -10.60 6.42 -2.46
CA GLU A 662 -11.90 6.40 -3.12
C GLU A 662 -12.53 5.00 -3.09
N VAL A 663 -11.76 3.95 -3.42
CA VAL A 663 -12.19 2.54 -3.31
C VAL A 663 -12.60 2.19 -1.87
N CYS A 664 -11.85 2.68 -0.88
CA CYS A 664 -12.18 2.50 0.54
C CYS A 664 -13.36 3.37 1.03
N ALA A 665 -13.97 4.22 0.19
CA ALA A 665 -14.95 5.23 0.59
C ALA A 665 -14.44 6.15 1.72
N MET A 666 -13.19 6.62 1.59
CA MET A 666 -12.43 7.43 2.55
C MET A 666 -11.77 8.68 1.92
N ALA A 667 -11.92 8.95 0.62
CA ALA A 667 -11.30 10.07 -0.08
C ALA A 667 -11.64 11.47 0.49
N SER A 668 -12.75 11.62 1.22
CA SER A 668 -13.08 12.85 1.96
C SER A 668 -12.25 13.06 3.23
N LYS A 669 -11.51 12.05 3.67
CA LYS A 669 -10.66 12.07 4.88
C LYS A 669 -9.18 11.91 4.60
N ILE A 670 -8.77 11.16 3.59
CA ILE A 670 -7.36 10.82 3.30
C ILE A 670 -7.09 10.76 1.79
N GLY A 671 -5.86 10.40 1.40
CA GLY A 671 -5.46 10.17 0.00
C GLY A 671 -4.90 11.40 -0.72
N SER A 672 -5.04 12.60 -0.16
CA SER A 672 -4.36 13.83 -0.57
C SER A 672 -4.03 14.70 0.64
N LEU A 673 -3.09 15.63 0.50
CA LEU A 673 -2.64 16.55 1.57
C LEU A 673 -3.44 17.87 1.60
N GLU A 674 -4.75 17.80 1.33
CA GLU A 674 -5.63 18.96 1.27
C GLU A 674 -6.14 19.41 2.66
N ALA A 675 -6.42 20.71 2.81
CA ALA A 675 -6.99 21.24 4.04
C ALA A 675 -8.35 20.59 4.37
N GLY A 676 -8.53 20.20 5.64
CA GLY A 676 -9.69 19.45 6.12
C GLY A 676 -9.48 17.94 6.19
N LYS A 677 -8.50 17.36 5.47
CA LYS A 677 -8.17 15.93 5.54
C LYS A 677 -7.33 15.58 6.77
N GLU A 678 -7.38 14.32 7.17
CA GLU A 678 -6.53 13.73 8.21
C GLU A 678 -5.11 13.55 7.65
N PHE A 679 -4.09 13.93 8.43
CA PHE A 679 -2.68 13.87 8.01
C PHE A 679 -2.15 12.43 8.12
N ASP A 680 -2.53 11.63 7.12
CA ASP A 680 -1.95 10.33 6.81
C ASP A 680 -0.94 10.54 5.67
N ALA A 681 0.36 10.54 6.00
CA ALA A 681 1.42 11.09 5.16
C ALA A 681 2.75 10.33 5.35
N LEU A 682 3.63 10.42 4.35
CA LEU A 682 4.98 9.88 4.37
C LEU A 682 5.98 11.03 4.27
N LEU A 683 7.01 11.02 5.10
CA LEU A 683 8.26 11.72 4.83
C LEU A 683 9.18 10.75 4.09
N VAL A 684 9.37 10.99 2.81
CA VAL A 684 10.29 10.24 1.95
C VAL A 684 11.64 10.93 1.93
N GLN A 685 12.72 10.18 2.10
CA GLN A 685 14.09 10.65 2.04
C GLN A 685 14.80 9.91 0.90
N THR A 686 15.05 10.60 -0.20
CA THR A 686 15.70 10.03 -1.39
C THR A 686 17.20 10.29 -1.38
N THR A 687 17.64 11.48 -0.93
CA THR A 687 19.02 11.91 -1.15
C THR A 687 20.03 11.49 -0.10
N SER A 688 21.20 11.21 -0.64
CA SER A 688 22.53 11.32 -0.07
C SER A 688 23.02 12.77 0.00
N HIS A 689 24.07 13.03 0.80
CA HIS A 689 24.98 14.12 0.46
C HIS A 689 25.96 13.62 -0.61
N TRP A 690 26.07 14.31 -1.75
CA TRP A 690 27.23 14.19 -2.64
C TRP A 690 28.44 14.83 -1.95
N GLY A 691 29.05 14.05 -1.04
CA GLY A 691 30.22 14.47 -0.28
C GLY A 691 31.53 14.08 -0.97
N PRO A 692 32.69 14.50 -0.45
CA PRO A 692 34.00 14.05 -0.93
C PRO A 692 34.21 12.52 -0.87
N SER A 693 33.35 11.80 -0.15
CA SER A 693 33.31 10.34 -0.02
C SER A 693 32.39 9.64 -1.04
N GLY A 694 31.77 10.36 -1.98
CA GLY A 694 30.82 9.81 -2.95
C GLY A 694 29.39 9.65 -2.43
N TYR A 695 28.58 8.85 -3.15
CA TYR A 695 27.14 8.66 -2.91
C TYR A 695 26.84 7.99 -1.56
N THR A 696 26.00 8.62 -0.74
CA THR A 696 25.65 8.21 0.64
C THR A 696 24.14 7.99 0.86
N GLY A 697 23.50 7.17 0.02
CA GLY A 697 22.03 7.00 0.00
C GLY A 697 21.55 5.55 -0.11
N ASN A 698 20.27 5.35 -0.46
CA ASN A 698 19.78 4.02 -0.85
C ASN A 698 20.36 3.68 -2.23
N PRO A 699 21.20 2.63 -2.40
CA PRO A 699 21.81 2.32 -3.69
C PRO A 699 20.81 2.01 -4.82
N GLY A 700 19.54 1.72 -4.52
CA GLY A 700 18.49 1.65 -5.55
C GLY A 700 18.03 3.03 -6.06
N CYS A 701 17.92 4.03 -5.17
CA CYS A 701 17.35 5.34 -5.46
C CYS A 701 18.45 6.35 -5.82
N PHE A 702 19.09 6.15 -6.98
CA PHE A 702 20.15 7.03 -7.47
C PHE A 702 19.61 8.40 -7.89
N VAL A 703 20.16 9.47 -7.30
CA VAL A 703 19.75 10.88 -7.49
C VAL A 703 20.99 11.74 -7.73
N GLU A 704 20.96 12.51 -8.82
CA GLU A 704 22.02 13.43 -9.27
C GLU A 704 21.78 14.86 -8.74
N GLU A 705 22.72 15.79 -8.93
CA GLU A 705 22.59 17.18 -8.47
C GLU A 705 21.63 18.03 -9.32
N ASP A 706 21.37 17.63 -10.57
CA ASP A 706 20.52 18.32 -11.54
C ASP A 706 19.09 17.74 -11.66
N ASP A 707 18.79 16.66 -10.92
CA ASP A 707 17.44 16.08 -10.85
C ASP A 707 16.41 17.08 -10.27
N THR A 708 15.34 17.35 -11.00
CA THR A 708 14.22 18.15 -10.48
C THR A 708 13.39 17.34 -9.47
N LEU A 709 12.56 18.00 -8.65
CA LEU A 709 11.69 17.29 -7.70
C LEU A 709 10.76 16.25 -8.39
N PRO A 710 10.18 16.51 -9.57
CA PRO A 710 9.54 15.48 -10.40
C PRO A 710 10.43 14.27 -10.74
N ASP A 711 11.68 14.49 -11.16
CA ASP A 711 12.62 13.41 -11.52
C ASP A 711 12.97 12.54 -10.31
N VAL A 712 13.27 13.19 -9.16
CA VAL A 712 13.52 12.52 -7.88
C VAL A 712 12.30 11.69 -7.44
N PHE A 713 11.09 12.21 -7.65
CA PHE A 713 9.84 11.52 -7.30
C PHE A 713 9.58 10.29 -8.18
N GLU A 714 9.78 10.42 -9.50
CA GLU A 714 9.66 9.29 -10.43
C GLU A 714 10.73 8.23 -10.16
N LYS A 715 11.99 8.63 -9.96
CA LYS A 715 13.10 7.75 -9.55
C LYS A 715 12.73 6.98 -8.28
N TRP A 716 12.27 7.65 -7.23
CA TRP A 716 11.82 6.98 -6.00
C TRP A 716 10.68 5.99 -6.24
N MET A 717 9.66 6.35 -7.04
CA MET A 717 8.55 5.44 -7.35
C MET A 717 9.04 4.15 -8.01
N PHE A 718 10.03 4.22 -8.92
CA PHE A 718 10.52 3.06 -9.67
C PHE A 718 11.72 2.32 -9.05
N THR A 719 12.52 2.95 -8.20
CA THR A 719 13.75 2.33 -7.66
C THR A 719 13.96 2.46 -6.15
N GLY A 720 13.14 3.25 -5.44
CA GLY A 720 13.14 3.32 -3.98
C GLY A 720 12.54 2.11 -3.27
N ASP A 721 12.58 2.10 -1.94
CA ASP A 721 11.99 1.06 -1.10
C ASP A 721 11.71 1.58 0.32
N ASP A 722 11.45 0.67 1.27
CA ASP A 722 11.19 0.97 2.69
C ASP A 722 12.33 1.78 3.35
N ARG A 723 13.57 1.66 2.88
CA ARG A 723 14.72 2.45 3.37
C ARG A 723 14.60 3.94 3.06
N ASN A 724 13.80 4.31 2.04
CA ASN A 724 13.48 5.70 1.73
C ASN A 724 12.29 6.24 2.55
N ILE A 725 11.50 5.39 3.19
CA ILE A 725 10.35 5.81 4.02
C ILE A 725 10.89 6.26 5.38
N GLY A 726 11.33 7.52 5.46
CA GLY A 726 11.90 8.10 6.67
C GLY A 726 10.92 8.09 7.84
N THR A 727 9.73 8.68 7.68
CA THR A 727 8.71 8.73 8.74
C THR A 727 7.31 8.52 8.20
N VAL A 728 6.51 7.72 8.88
CA VAL A 728 5.11 7.41 8.52
C VAL A 728 4.19 8.05 9.53
N PHE A 729 3.25 8.84 9.04
CA PHE A 729 2.25 9.55 9.84
C PHE A 729 0.85 8.98 9.60
N VAL A 730 0.10 8.78 10.69
CA VAL A 730 -1.34 8.52 10.66
C VAL A 730 -2.01 9.49 11.63
N ARG A 731 -2.97 10.28 11.14
CA ARG A 731 -3.63 11.38 11.88
C ARG A 731 -2.62 12.26 12.64
N GLY A 732 -1.53 12.68 11.98
CA GLY A 732 -0.51 13.55 12.59
C GLY A 732 0.40 12.88 13.63
N ARG A 733 0.26 11.57 13.89
CA ARG A 733 1.14 10.80 14.78
C ARG A 733 2.14 10.01 13.98
N VAL A 734 3.40 10.00 14.43
CA VAL A 734 4.41 9.06 13.94
C VAL A 734 4.03 7.64 14.37
N VAL A 735 4.01 6.71 13.41
CA VAL A 735 3.67 5.29 13.64
C VAL A 735 4.73 4.31 13.12
N GLY A 736 5.67 4.77 12.29
CA GLY A 736 6.76 3.94 11.77
C GLY A 736 7.68 4.69 10.80
N GLY A 737 8.41 3.94 9.99
CA GLY A 737 9.42 4.40 9.04
C GLY A 737 10.85 4.04 9.47
N ALA A 738 11.77 3.97 8.51
CA ALA A 738 13.16 3.53 8.70
C ALA A 738 14.02 4.53 9.50
N LYS A 739 13.70 5.84 9.42
CA LYS A 739 14.41 6.91 10.15
C LYS A 739 13.40 7.92 10.71
N PRO A 740 12.57 7.53 11.71
CA PRO A 740 11.53 8.40 12.22
C PRO A 740 12.14 9.70 12.74
N LEU A 741 11.57 10.85 12.36
CA LEU A 741 11.92 12.14 12.93
C LEU A 741 11.74 12.07 14.45
N ARG A 742 12.86 11.97 15.18
CA ARG A 742 12.86 12.00 16.64
C ARG A 742 12.49 13.41 17.08
N ASP A 743 11.62 13.49 18.09
CA ASP A 743 11.03 14.75 18.52
C ASP A 743 12.06 15.66 19.25
#